data_AF-A0A973MM68-F1
#
_entry.id   AF-A0A973MM68-F1
#
_cell.length_a   1.000
_cell.length_b   1.000
_cell.length_c   1.000
_cell.angle_alpha   90.00
_cell.angle_beta   90.00
_cell.angle_gamma   90.00
#
_symmetry.space_group_name_H-M   'P 1'
#
loop_
_entity.id
_entity.type
_entity.pdbx_description
1 polymer ?
#
loop_
_entity_poly.entity_id
_entity_poly.type
_entity_poly.pdbx_seq_one_letter_code
_entity_poly.pdbx_strand_id
1 'polypeptide(L)'
;MDKRYEVYCLTDARFYDAPHHGRTRGRFRQADRPLPGSWAREELGDWVVCRPTGTLFPRQGWKIHVSACPDSAQSILDEVWDYCVPRRIAFKFLPGMDALFLANAKYAHRGSSGKFVTVYPVDEAECERILTELGALLDGRQGPYILSDLRWGDGPLYVRYGAFADRYCVSDDGELEQAVEDPSGRLVPDVRGPTFRLPEWVQLPGFLEPHLAESRRTTVADLPYRIEKALHFSNAGGLYAAVDTRTQERVVLKEGRPHAGLTPDGADAVTRLRREREALERLAGLPFVPAVRDHFELGGHHFLVEELVEATALHNEFVKRYPLAALAPDPTAFADYTDWALDIHRQVQEAVAAVHERGIVIGDVHTDNILVRPDGRVVLVDFEGAMDVTQARRQVLAAPGFIAPRGATGFDIDRYALASLRLFLFLPLTGLIELDVGKAGQLAREAARLFPVPRPFLDEAVRTITGDGGIDAGADDTPRLEPDRAGWLHARDSIASAVLAAAAPERHDRLFPGDIEQFLLPGSGLGLAHGAAGVLYALDVTGAGRHPDHEDWLIRHALDPAPGTRLGFYDGLHGVAHVLEHLGHREEAVKVLDLCLGERWEPLPLDLKGGLSGIGLNLLHFAITTGDATCRDTACRVAEVVADRLGPADAVPDTSGGAHPRAGLMFGSSGPALLFLRLYERSKDPALLDLAATALRQDLRRCVVREEGSMEVNEGWRTMPYLADGSVGIGMVLEDYLAHRADEEFMEAAAAIRKAARASFYIEPGLFDGLAGMILHLSRPHPPGTAVERDPLVADHVRRLARHACLLDGQLAFPGEQLLRLSMDLATGGAGVLLALGAAFHSRPAGLPFLSPDLPAHDFPVPTRVEERR
;
A
#
# COMPACT_ATOMS: atom_id res chain seq x y z
N MET A 1 6.07 -1.25 5.72
CA MET A 1 6.13 -1.11 4.25
C MET A 1 5.23 -2.16 3.64
N ASP A 2 4.25 -1.74 2.84
CA ASP A 2 3.39 -2.65 2.08
C ASP A 2 4.14 -3.12 0.83
N LYS A 3 4.50 -4.40 0.80
CA LYS A 3 5.33 -4.98 -0.27
C LYS A 3 4.60 -5.10 -1.61
N ARG A 4 3.28 -4.87 -1.66
CA ARG A 4 2.51 -4.87 -2.91
C ARG A 4 3.00 -3.79 -3.88
N TYR A 5 3.43 -2.63 -3.36
CA TYR A 5 3.81 -1.47 -4.17
C TYR A 5 5.00 -1.71 -5.11
N GLU A 6 5.95 -2.57 -4.72
CA GLU A 6 7.14 -2.87 -5.53
C GLU A 6 6.75 -3.42 -6.92
N VAL A 7 5.69 -4.22 -6.99
CA VAL A 7 5.21 -4.82 -8.25
C VAL A 7 4.68 -3.75 -9.20
N TYR A 8 4.00 -2.72 -8.69
CA TYR A 8 3.44 -1.63 -9.47
C TYR A 8 4.48 -0.58 -9.90
N CYS A 9 5.73 -0.71 -9.42
CA CYS A 9 6.85 0.14 -9.81
C CYS A 9 7.59 -0.36 -11.06
N LEU A 10 7.26 -1.56 -11.56
CA LEU A 10 8.04 -2.22 -12.61
C LEU A 10 7.66 -1.77 -14.03
N THR A 11 6.42 -1.30 -14.21
CA THR A 11 5.88 -0.94 -15.52
C THR A 11 6.28 0.48 -15.93
N ASP A 12 6.16 1.43 -15.00
CA ASP A 12 6.44 2.84 -15.25
C ASP A 12 7.47 3.37 -14.23
N ALA A 13 8.39 4.21 -14.71
CA ALA A 13 9.47 4.75 -13.90
C ALA A 13 9.05 5.92 -13.00
N ARG A 14 7.94 6.59 -13.34
CA ARG A 14 7.45 7.80 -12.67
C ARG A 14 6.18 7.55 -11.88
N PHE A 15 5.28 6.70 -12.38
CA PHE A 15 3.96 6.43 -11.79
C PHE A 15 3.78 4.97 -11.39
N TYR A 16 2.85 4.69 -10.46
CA TYR A 16 2.39 3.33 -10.23
C TYR A 16 1.59 2.86 -11.44
N ASP A 17 1.88 1.66 -11.95
CA ASP A 17 1.07 1.03 -12.98
C ASP A 17 1.02 -0.49 -12.83
N ALA A 18 -0.10 -1.07 -13.25
CA ALA A 18 -0.30 -2.50 -13.14
C ALA A 18 0.67 -3.25 -14.07
N PRO A 19 1.21 -4.41 -13.64
CA PRO A 19 2.12 -5.20 -14.45
C PRO A 19 1.59 -5.58 -15.84
N HIS A 20 0.30 -5.86 -15.96
CA HIS A 20 -0.32 -6.25 -17.24
C HIS A 20 -0.37 -5.13 -18.28
N HIS A 21 -0.19 -3.86 -17.89
CA HIS A 21 -0.08 -2.73 -18.83
C HIS A 21 1.32 -2.59 -19.44
N GLY A 22 2.34 -3.20 -18.83
CA GLY A 22 3.66 -3.25 -19.42
C GLY A 22 3.65 -3.97 -20.76
N ARG A 23 4.56 -3.57 -21.67
CA ARG A 23 4.86 -4.41 -22.84
C ARG A 23 5.38 -5.75 -22.32
N THR A 24 4.53 -6.78 -22.32
CA THR A 24 4.93 -8.15 -22.00
C THR A 24 6.06 -8.56 -22.94
N ARG A 25 7.31 -8.45 -22.48
CA ARG A 25 8.42 -9.08 -23.17
C ARG A 25 8.18 -10.59 -23.06
N GLY A 26 8.16 -11.26 -24.21
CA GLY A 26 7.88 -12.70 -24.24
C GLY A 26 6.43 -13.07 -23.88
N ARG A 27 5.43 -12.38 -24.46
CA ARG A 27 4.03 -12.87 -24.48
C ARG A 27 4.01 -14.29 -25.05
N PHE A 28 3.28 -15.20 -24.40
CA PHE A 28 3.22 -16.58 -24.85
C PHE A 28 2.37 -16.71 -26.12
N ARG A 29 2.73 -17.63 -27.02
CA ARG A 29 2.06 -17.81 -28.32
C ARG A 29 0.56 -18.04 -28.20
N GLN A 30 0.11 -18.67 -27.12
CA GLN A 30 -1.29 -19.00 -26.81
C GLN A 30 -2.16 -17.79 -26.52
N ALA A 31 -1.56 -16.68 -26.08
CA ALA A 31 -2.29 -15.44 -25.84
C ALA A 31 -2.91 -14.90 -27.15
N ASP A 32 -2.28 -15.20 -28.29
CA ASP A 32 -2.70 -14.70 -29.61
C ASP A 32 -3.15 -15.83 -30.56
N ARG A 33 -2.88 -17.11 -30.21
CA ARG A 33 -3.29 -18.29 -31.00
C ARG A 33 -4.81 -18.32 -31.20
N PRO A 34 -5.33 -18.53 -32.41
CA PRO A 34 -6.77 -18.61 -32.64
C PRO A 34 -7.42 -19.77 -31.87
N LEU A 35 -8.58 -19.51 -31.26
CA LEU A 35 -9.44 -20.54 -30.67
C LEU A 35 -10.50 -21.00 -31.68
N PRO A 36 -11.02 -22.24 -31.58
CA PRO A 36 -12.18 -22.67 -32.35
C PRO A 36 -13.39 -21.79 -32.05
N GLY A 37 -14.31 -21.58 -33.00
CA GLY A 37 -15.50 -20.72 -32.81
C GLY A 37 -16.46 -21.16 -31.70
N SER A 38 -16.26 -22.35 -31.12
CA SER A 38 -16.98 -22.87 -29.95
C SER A 38 -16.30 -22.53 -28.62
N TRP A 39 -15.48 -21.48 -28.58
CA TRP A 39 -14.75 -20.99 -27.42
C TRP A 39 -14.81 -19.47 -27.31
N ALA A 40 -14.72 -18.97 -26.08
CA ALA A 40 -14.54 -17.58 -25.74
C ALA A 40 -13.17 -17.37 -25.07
N ARG A 41 -12.55 -16.22 -25.39
CA ARG A 41 -11.36 -15.69 -24.71
C ARG A 41 -11.72 -14.38 -24.03
N GLU A 42 -11.23 -14.20 -22.83
CA GLU A 42 -11.39 -12.99 -22.02
C GLU A 42 -10.04 -12.70 -21.32
N GLU A 43 -9.64 -11.43 -21.24
CA GLU A 43 -8.53 -10.99 -20.39
C GLU A 43 -9.15 -10.50 -19.07
N LEU A 44 -8.78 -11.12 -17.94
CA LEU A 44 -9.33 -10.83 -16.61
C LEU A 44 -8.19 -10.64 -15.61
N GLY A 45 -7.91 -9.38 -15.26
CA GLY A 45 -6.71 -9.02 -14.50
C GLY A 45 -5.44 -9.48 -15.22
N ASP A 46 -4.54 -10.16 -14.50
CA ASP A 46 -3.30 -10.70 -15.08
C ASP A 46 -3.48 -12.04 -15.84
N TRP A 47 -4.72 -12.48 -16.12
CA TRP A 47 -5.00 -13.80 -16.69
C TRP A 47 -5.69 -13.74 -18.05
N VAL A 48 -5.27 -14.62 -18.97
CA VAL A 48 -6.05 -14.95 -20.17
C VAL A 48 -6.91 -16.16 -19.85
N VAL A 49 -8.22 -15.99 -19.95
CA VAL A 49 -9.22 -17.02 -19.65
C VAL A 49 -9.76 -17.60 -20.94
N CYS A 50 -9.74 -18.92 -21.08
CA CYS A 50 -10.25 -19.65 -22.25
C CYS A 50 -11.34 -20.63 -21.80
N ARG A 51 -12.56 -20.42 -22.30
CA ARG A 51 -13.74 -21.23 -21.93
C ARG A 51 -14.50 -21.71 -23.16
N PRO A 52 -14.95 -22.99 -23.21
CA PRO A 52 -15.85 -23.44 -24.25
C PRO A 52 -17.22 -22.76 -24.13
N THR A 53 -17.82 -22.36 -25.25
CA THR A 53 -19.17 -21.79 -25.27
C THR A 53 -20.23 -22.89 -25.09
N GLY A 54 -21.33 -22.56 -24.40
CA GLY A 54 -22.47 -23.46 -24.20
C GLY A 54 -22.28 -24.56 -23.16
N THR A 55 -21.19 -24.56 -22.39
CA THR A 55 -20.95 -25.51 -21.30
C THR A 55 -21.32 -24.90 -19.95
N LEU A 56 -22.16 -25.59 -19.17
CA LEU A 56 -22.44 -25.22 -17.77
C LEU A 56 -21.27 -25.67 -16.90
N PHE A 57 -20.60 -24.73 -16.24
CA PHE A 57 -19.52 -25.01 -15.29
C PHE A 57 -20.03 -24.97 -13.85
N PRO A 58 -19.51 -25.84 -12.97
CA PRO A 58 -19.79 -25.70 -11.55
C PRO A 58 -19.24 -24.35 -11.05
N ARG A 59 -19.93 -23.74 -10.07
CA ARG A 59 -19.51 -22.46 -9.49
C ARG A 59 -18.28 -22.60 -8.57
N GLN A 60 -17.99 -23.82 -8.14
CA GLN A 60 -16.87 -24.21 -7.28
C GLN A 60 -16.54 -25.68 -7.49
N GLY A 61 -15.32 -26.09 -7.19
CA GLY A 61 -14.90 -27.49 -7.30
C GLY A 61 -13.38 -27.65 -7.17
N TRP A 62 -12.89 -28.83 -7.56
CA TRP A 62 -11.48 -29.10 -7.70
C TRP A 62 -10.92 -28.38 -8.92
N LYS A 63 -9.84 -27.63 -8.75
CA LYS A 63 -9.08 -26.98 -9.82
C LYS A 63 -7.63 -27.42 -9.77
N ILE A 64 -7.04 -27.57 -10.95
CA ILE A 64 -5.68 -28.05 -11.13
C ILE A 64 -4.82 -26.85 -11.52
N HIS A 65 -3.74 -26.61 -10.77
CA HIS A 65 -2.76 -25.59 -11.08
C HIS A 65 -1.50 -26.23 -11.65
N VAL A 66 -0.94 -25.60 -12.67
CA VAL A 66 0.33 -25.98 -13.29
C VAL A 66 1.36 -24.94 -12.90
N SER A 67 2.50 -25.37 -12.39
CA SER A 67 3.68 -24.55 -12.15
C SER A 67 4.67 -24.63 -13.31
N ALA A 68 5.53 -23.63 -13.47
CA ALA A 68 6.55 -23.63 -14.51
C ALA A 68 7.75 -22.77 -14.12
N CYS A 69 8.93 -23.20 -14.54
CA CYS A 69 10.12 -22.36 -14.58
C CYS A 69 10.12 -21.48 -15.85
N PRO A 70 10.78 -20.31 -15.83
CA PRO A 70 10.86 -19.42 -16.99
C PRO A 70 11.32 -20.10 -18.30
N ASP A 71 12.28 -21.04 -18.21
CA ASP A 71 12.85 -21.76 -19.34
C ASP A 71 11.92 -22.82 -19.97
N SER A 72 10.91 -23.29 -19.24
CA SER A 72 9.98 -24.36 -19.63
C SER A 72 8.53 -23.91 -19.77
N ALA A 73 8.20 -22.69 -19.37
CA ALA A 73 6.83 -22.18 -19.36
C ALA A 73 6.14 -22.24 -20.73
N GLN A 74 6.84 -21.84 -21.81
CA GLN A 74 6.24 -21.88 -23.16
C GLN A 74 5.90 -23.31 -23.60
N SER A 75 6.77 -24.29 -23.34
CA SER A 75 6.51 -25.68 -23.75
C SER A 75 5.45 -26.34 -22.87
N ILE A 76 5.41 -26.05 -21.57
CA ILE A 76 4.33 -26.49 -20.68
C ILE A 76 2.99 -25.95 -21.18
N LEU A 77 2.92 -24.67 -21.55
CA LEU A 77 1.68 -24.08 -22.05
C LEU A 77 1.26 -24.62 -23.43
N ASP A 78 2.21 -25.01 -24.28
CA ASP A 78 1.93 -25.74 -25.53
C ASP A 78 1.21 -27.07 -25.23
N GLU A 79 1.74 -27.88 -24.32
CA GLU A 79 1.16 -29.17 -23.93
C GLU A 79 -0.21 -29.02 -23.26
N VAL A 80 -0.36 -28.07 -22.32
CA VAL A 80 -1.66 -27.83 -21.66
C VAL A 80 -2.70 -27.37 -22.67
N TRP A 81 -2.33 -26.49 -23.60
CA TRP A 81 -3.23 -26.03 -24.65
C TRP A 81 -3.68 -27.18 -25.56
N ASP A 82 -2.74 -27.97 -26.07
CA ASP A 82 -3.01 -29.07 -26.98
C ASP A 82 -3.75 -30.24 -26.27
N TYR A 83 -3.66 -30.32 -24.94
CA TYR A 83 -4.47 -31.23 -24.12
C TYR A 83 -5.91 -30.71 -23.93
N CYS A 84 -6.07 -29.47 -23.43
CA CYS A 84 -7.35 -28.91 -22.99
C CYS A 84 -8.28 -28.52 -24.15
N VAL A 85 -7.76 -27.89 -25.21
CA VAL A 85 -8.59 -27.33 -26.30
C VAL A 85 -9.36 -28.43 -27.06
N PRO A 86 -8.76 -29.54 -27.50
CA PRO A 86 -9.48 -30.62 -28.18
C PRO A 86 -10.51 -31.33 -27.27
N ARG A 87 -10.26 -31.33 -25.94
CA ARG A 87 -11.11 -31.99 -24.94
C ARG A 87 -12.19 -31.09 -24.35
N ARG A 88 -12.27 -29.81 -24.77
CA ARG A 88 -13.23 -28.81 -24.25
C ARG A 88 -13.13 -28.56 -22.74
N ILE A 89 -11.91 -28.57 -22.20
CA ILE A 89 -11.66 -28.31 -20.77
C ILE A 89 -11.32 -26.82 -20.59
N ALA A 90 -12.05 -26.09 -19.74
CA ALA A 90 -11.75 -24.69 -19.48
C ALA A 90 -10.43 -24.51 -18.73
N PHE A 91 -9.69 -23.45 -19.06
CA PHE A 91 -8.43 -23.12 -18.40
C PHE A 91 -8.12 -21.62 -18.49
N LYS A 92 -7.24 -21.13 -17.64
CA LYS A 92 -6.66 -19.78 -17.72
C LYS A 92 -5.16 -19.83 -17.48
N PHE A 93 -4.42 -18.88 -18.03
CA PHE A 93 -2.96 -18.82 -17.92
C PHE A 93 -2.44 -17.37 -17.84
N LEU A 94 -1.24 -17.19 -17.30
CA LEU A 94 -0.54 -15.89 -17.33
C LEU A 94 -0.09 -15.57 -18.76
N PRO A 95 -0.31 -14.34 -19.27
CA PRO A 95 -0.16 -14.00 -20.70
C PRO A 95 1.29 -13.99 -21.20
N GLY A 96 2.29 -13.87 -20.33
CA GLY A 96 3.70 -13.75 -20.74
C GLY A 96 4.71 -13.96 -19.62
N MET A 97 5.99 -13.91 -20.01
CA MET A 97 7.13 -14.16 -19.13
C MET A 97 7.23 -13.17 -17.97
N ASP A 98 6.92 -11.90 -18.18
CA ASP A 98 6.96 -10.88 -17.12
C ASP A 98 5.92 -11.17 -16.03
N ALA A 99 4.70 -11.59 -16.40
CA ALA A 99 3.66 -11.99 -15.46
C ALA A 99 4.06 -13.25 -14.68
N LEU A 100 4.68 -14.23 -15.36
CA LEU A 100 5.20 -15.43 -14.70
C LEU A 100 6.34 -15.11 -13.71
N PHE A 101 7.25 -14.20 -14.09
CA PHE A 101 8.32 -13.74 -13.22
C PHE A 101 7.74 -13.09 -11.96
N LEU A 102 6.76 -12.20 -12.12
CA LEU A 102 6.12 -11.52 -11.00
C LEU A 102 5.36 -12.44 -10.07
N ALA A 103 4.65 -13.43 -10.61
CA ALA A 103 4.00 -14.47 -9.82
C ALA A 103 5.00 -15.30 -8.98
N ASN A 104 6.30 -15.21 -9.28
CA ASN A 104 7.37 -15.95 -8.60
C ASN A 104 8.45 -15.07 -7.96
N ALA A 105 8.29 -13.74 -7.94
CA ALA A 105 9.23 -12.81 -7.32
C ALA A 105 9.36 -13.03 -5.80
N LYS A 106 10.39 -12.45 -5.16
CA LYS A 106 10.69 -12.60 -3.70
C LYS A 106 9.49 -12.30 -2.80
N TYR A 107 8.71 -11.27 -3.13
CA TYR A 107 7.55 -10.85 -2.32
C TYR A 107 6.20 -11.11 -2.98
N ALA A 108 6.17 -11.99 -3.99
CA ALA A 108 4.91 -12.47 -4.54
C ALA A 108 4.04 -13.12 -3.45
N HIS A 109 2.71 -13.00 -3.58
CA HIS A 109 1.79 -13.57 -2.60
C HIS A 109 1.96 -15.10 -2.50
N ARG A 110 2.29 -15.59 -1.30
CA ARG A 110 2.69 -16.98 -1.06
C ARG A 110 1.62 -18.00 -1.45
N GLY A 111 0.33 -17.64 -1.29
CA GLY A 111 -0.79 -18.51 -1.65
C GLY A 111 -1.11 -18.56 -3.14
N SER A 112 -0.53 -17.67 -3.96
CA SER A 112 -0.70 -17.66 -5.42
C SER A 112 0.59 -17.93 -6.19
N SER A 113 1.75 -17.88 -5.53
CA SER A 113 3.02 -18.13 -6.18
C SER A 113 3.10 -19.52 -6.80
N GLY A 114 3.73 -19.59 -7.96
CA GLY A 114 3.90 -20.78 -8.77
C GLY A 114 2.71 -21.12 -9.66
N LYS A 115 1.56 -20.47 -9.50
CA LYS A 115 0.39 -20.71 -10.38
C LYS A 115 0.63 -20.05 -11.73
N PHE A 116 0.92 -20.85 -12.75
CA PHE A 116 1.09 -20.40 -14.12
C PHE A 116 -0.15 -20.67 -14.98
N VAL A 117 -0.71 -21.87 -14.90
CA VAL A 117 -1.97 -22.25 -15.56
C VAL A 117 -2.94 -22.79 -14.52
N THR A 118 -4.24 -22.51 -14.68
CA THR A 118 -5.31 -23.13 -13.90
C THR A 118 -6.27 -23.84 -14.85
N VAL A 119 -6.50 -25.12 -14.64
CA VAL A 119 -7.44 -25.98 -15.38
C VAL A 119 -8.66 -26.25 -14.52
N TYR A 120 -9.85 -26.22 -15.12
CA TYR A 120 -11.15 -26.32 -14.45
C TYR A 120 -11.91 -27.59 -14.86
N PRO A 121 -11.69 -28.72 -14.15
CA PRO A 121 -12.52 -29.92 -14.28
C PRO A 121 -13.99 -29.65 -13.92
N VAL A 122 -14.92 -30.37 -14.55
CA VAL A 122 -16.36 -30.30 -14.23
C VAL A 122 -16.77 -31.19 -13.06
N ASP A 123 -16.02 -32.26 -12.80
CA ASP A 123 -16.27 -33.22 -11.71
C ASP A 123 -14.96 -33.91 -11.24
N GLU A 124 -15.07 -34.77 -10.22
CA GLU A 124 -13.92 -35.50 -9.65
C GLU A 124 -13.32 -36.52 -10.62
N ALA A 125 -14.14 -37.16 -11.47
CA ALA A 125 -13.68 -38.14 -12.44
C ALA A 125 -12.87 -37.47 -13.57
N GLU A 126 -13.29 -36.29 -14.02
CA GLU A 126 -12.52 -35.47 -14.95
C GLU A 126 -11.24 -34.94 -14.29
N CYS A 127 -11.29 -34.54 -13.02
CA CYS A 127 -10.10 -34.14 -12.27
C CYS A 127 -9.04 -35.25 -12.24
N GLU A 128 -9.43 -36.48 -11.88
CA GLU A 128 -8.53 -37.64 -11.86
C GLU A 128 -7.94 -37.95 -13.24
N ARG A 129 -8.77 -37.92 -14.29
CA ARG A 129 -8.31 -38.14 -15.68
C ARG A 129 -7.29 -37.09 -16.10
N ILE A 130 -7.57 -35.80 -15.84
CA ILE A 130 -6.65 -34.70 -16.19
C ILE A 130 -5.33 -34.86 -15.44
N LEU A 131 -5.37 -35.06 -14.11
CA LEU A 131 -4.15 -35.24 -13.30
C LEU A 131 -3.31 -36.41 -13.80
N THR A 132 -3.94 -37.53 -14.16
CA THR A 132 -3.25 -38.73 -14.65
C THR A 132 -2.64 -38.50 -16.04
N GLU A 133 -3.45 -38.06 -17.01
CA GLU A 133 -3.02 -37.95 -18.41
C GLU A 133 -2.08 -36.75 -18.63
N LEU A 134 -2.46 -35.56 -18.16
CA LEU A 134 -1.63 -34.37 -18.27
C LEU A 134 -0.39 -34.48 -17.38
N GLY A 135 -0.51 -35.14 -16.22
CA GLY A 135 0.64 -35.41 -15.35
C GLY A 135 1.70 -36.24 -16.05
N ALA A 136 1.30 -37.26 -16.82
CA ALA A 136 2.22 -38.07 -17.62
C ALA A 136 2.88 -37.26 -18.76
N LEU A 137 2.16 -36.33 -19.40
CA LEU A 137 2.73 -35.46 -20.44
C LEU A 137 3.74 -34.45 -19.88
N LEU A 138 3.52 -33.99 -18.66
CA LEU A 138 4.36 -32.99 -18.00
C LEU A 138 5.40 -33.61 -17.05
N ASP A 139 5.59 -34.93 -17.11
CA ASP A 139 6.52 -35.62 -16.22
C ASP A 139 7.96 -35.10 -16.35
N GLY A 140 8.67 -35.02 -15.22
CA GLY A 140 10.02 -34.45 -15.11
C GLY A 140 10.13 -32.94 -15.34
N ARG A 141 9.03 -32.21 -15.61
CA ARG A 141 9.05 -30.75 -15.69
C ARG A 141 9.12 -30.15 -14.29
N GLN A 142 9.97 -29.15 -14.13
CA GLN A 142 10.18 -28.47 -12.85
C GLN A 142 9.37 -27.17 -12.77
N GLY A 143 9.06 -26.79 -11.55
CA GLY A 143 8.38 -25.55 -11.22
C GLY A 143 8.43 -25.31 -9.72
N PRO A 144 8.18 -24.06 -9.29
CA PRO A 144 8.07 -23.73 -7.87
C PRO A 144 6.93 -24.51 -7.20
N TYR A 145 7.17 -24.96 -5.96
CA TYR A 145 6.16 -25.65 -5.17
C TYR A 145 4.99 -24.72 -4.82
N ILE A 146 3.74 -25.10 -5.13
CA ILE A 146 2.55 -24.30 -4.82
C ILE A 146 2.07 -24.62 -3.41
N LEU A 147 2.35 -23.73 -2.45
CA LEU A 147 2.12 -23.98 -1.01
C LEU A 147 0.66 -24.23 -0.63
N SER A 148 -0.29 -23.60 -1.33
CA SER A 148 -1.72 -23.69 -1.05
C SER A 148 -2.39 -24.96 -1.61
N ASP A 149 -1.66 -25.78 -2.36
CA ASP A 149 -2.22 -26.86 -3.15
C ASP A 149 -1.50 -28.19 -2.85
N LEU A 150 -2.18 -29.30 -3.13
CA LEU A 150 -1.61 -30.63 -3.00
C LEU A 150 -0.87 -31.02 -4.29
N ARG A 151 0.41 -31.39 -4.21
CA ARG A 151 1.21 -31.79 -5.37
C ARG A 151 0.79 -33.17 -5.89
N TRP A 152 0.66 -33.30 -7.22
CA TRP A 152 0.42 -34.57 -7.90
C TRP A 152 1.74 -35.19 -8.36
N GLY A 153 2.14 -36.27 -7.69
CA GLY A 153 3.42 -36.95 -7.89
C GLY A 153 4.61 -35.99 -7.71
N ASP A 154 5.62 -36.12 -8.57
CA ASP A 154 6.77 -35.23 -8.65
C ASP A 154 6.66 -34.20 -9.79
N GLY A 155 5.53 -34.19 -10.50
CA GLY A 155 5.29 -33.29 -11.63
C GLY A 155 4.97 -31.85 -11.20
N PRO A 156 4.73 -30.96 -12.18
CA PRO A 156 4.39 -29.56 -11.94
C PRO A 156 2.90 -29.34 -11.65
N LEU A 157 2.11 -30.41 -11.49
CA LEU A 157 0.68 -30.36 -11.26
C LEU A 157 0.35 -30.32 -9.77
N TYR A 158 -0.61 -29.46 -9.42
CA TYR A 158 -1.11 -29.27 -8.06
C TYR A 158 -2.63 -29.16 -8.08
N VAL A 159 -3.31 -29.53 -7.01
CA VAL A 159 -4.77 -29.52 -6.94
C VAL A 159 -5.28 -28.88 -5.64
N ARG A 160 -6.36 -28.08 -5.74
CA ARG A 160 -7.12 -27.59 -4.58
C ARG A 160 -8.61 -27.45 -4.88
N TYR A 161 -9.42 -27.46 -3.83
CA TYR A 161 -10.84 -27.09 -3.91
C TYR A 161 -11.02 -25.58 -3.79
N GLY A 162 -11.95 -24.97 -4.52
CA GLY A 162 -12.31 -23.55 -4.33
C GLY A 162 -13.26 -22.98 -5.38
N ALA A 163 -13.50 -21.67 -5.33
CA ALA A 163 -14.40 -20.98 -6.25
C ALA A 163 -13.86 -20.95 -7.70
N PHE A 164 -14.77 -21.04 -8.67
CA PHE A 164 -14.51 -20.92 -10.11
C PHE A 164 -14.96 -19.56 -10.66
N ALA A 165 -15.96 -18.94 -10.03
CA ALA A 165 -16.46 -17.60 -10.33
C ALA A 165 -16.25 -16.68 -9.13
N ASP A 166 -16.03 -15.39 -9.38
CA ASP A 166 -15.88 -14.39 -8.34
C ASP A 166 -17.24 -14.18 -7.65
N ARG A 167 -17.30 -14.60 -6.39
CA ARG A 167 -18.41 -14.36 -5.47
C ARG A 167 -17.80 -13.82 -4.20
N TYR A 168 -18.50 -12.92 -3.53
CA TYR A 168 -17.97 -12.25 -2.35
C TYR A 168 -18.91 -12.41 -1.16
N CYS A 169 -18.34 -12.54 0.03
CA CYS A 169 -19.04 -12.39 1.30
C CYS A 169 -18.27 -11.42 2.19
N VAL A 170 -18.94 -10.86 3.21
CA VAL A 170 -18.27 -10.06 4.23
C VAL A 170 -17.76 -11.03 5.29
N SER A 171 -16.47 -10.96 5.62
CA SER A 171 -15.86 -11.75 6.70
C SER A 171 -16.35 -11.26 8.07
N ASP A 172 -16.07 -12.03 9.12
CA ASP A 172 -16.42 -11.63 10.49
C ASP A 172 -15.71 -10.30 10.90
N ASP A 173 -14.61 -9.96 10.23
CA ASP A 173 -13.84 -8.72 10.44
C ASP A 173 -14.39 -7.53 9.63
N GLY A 174 -15.48 -7.72 8.87
CA GLY A 174 -16.11 -6.66 8.07
C GLY A 174 -15.50 -6.44 6.69
N GLU A 175 -14.54 -7.27 6.27
CA GLU A 175 -13.85 -7.16 4.99
C GLU A 175 -14.53 -7.99 3.89
N LEU A 176 -14.49 -7.52 2.65
CA LEU A 176 -15.09 -8.24 1.52
C LEU A 176 -14.13 -9.32 0.98
N GLU A 177 -14.47 -10.60 1.12
CA GLU A 177 -13.62 -11.74 0.74
C GLU A 177 -14.26 -12.60 -0.36
N GLN A 178 -13.44 -13.27 -1.18
CA GLN A 178 -13.95 -14.24 -2.16
C GLN A 178 -14.55 -15.46 -1.45
N ALA A 179 -15.63 -16.01 -1.99
CA ALA A 179 -16.47 -16.97 -1.30
C ALA A 179 -16.74 -18.27 -2.07
N VAL A 180 -16.83 -19.37 -1.32
CA VAL A 180 -17.46 -20.64 -1.74
C VAL A 180 -18.82 -20.79 -1.08
N GLU A 181 -19.64 -21.68 -1.61
CA GLU A 181 -20.97 -21.98 -1.09
C GLU A 181 -20.90 -23.27 -0.25
N ASP A 182 -21.38 -23.21 0.99
CA ASP A 182 -21.54 -24.38 1.83
C ASP A 182 -22.80 -25.20 1.42
N PRO A 183 -23.00 -26.44 1.92
CA PRO A 183 -24.16 -27.26 1.57
C PRO A 183 -25.53 -26.63 1.90
N SER A 184 -25.57 -25.56 2.71
CA SER A 184 -26.82 -24.84 3.04
C SER A 184 -27.13 -23.70 2.06
N GLY A 185 -26.24 -23.43 1.09
CA GLY A 185 -26.37 -22.34 0.13
C GLY A 185 -25.76 -21.02 0.62
N ARG A 186 -25.11 -21.00 1.79
CA ARG A 186 -24.50 -19.79 2.35
C ARG A 186 -23.10 -19.58 1.77
N LEU A 187 -22.80 -18.34 1.39
CA LEU A 187 -21.47 -17.92 0.98
C LEU A 187 -20.57 -17.78 2.20
N VAL A 188 -19.43 -18.45 2.17
CA VAL A 188 -18.41 -18.44 3.22
C VAL A 188 -17.04 -18.19 2.59
N PRO A 189 -16.08 -17.58 3.31
CA PRO A 189 -14.77 -17.25 2.75
C PRO A 189 -14.02 -18.44 2.12
N ASP A 190 -13.49 -18.26 0.91
CA ASP A 190 -12.54 -19.15 0.24
C ASP A 190 -11.13 -18.91 0.84
N VAL A 191 -10.84 -19.58 1.97
CA VAL A 191 -9.60 -19.40 2.73
C VAL A 191 -8.37 -19.77 1.91
N ARG A 192 -7.55 -18.78 1.54
CA ARG A 192 -6.36 -18.92 0.69
C ARG A 192 -5.05 -18.75 1.48
N GLY A 193 -4.74 -19.72 2.33
CA GLY A 193 -3.48 -19.76 3.07
C GLY A 193 -2.32 -20.40 2.31
N PRO A 194 -1.06 -20.23 2.76
CA PRO A 194 0.12 -20.89 2.22
C PRO A 194 0.24 -22.35 2.71
N THR A 195 -0.89 -23.04 2.84
CA THR A 195 -0.99 -24.44 3.28
C THR A 195 -2.23 -25.05 2.62
N PHE A 196 -2.14 -26.29 2.16
CA PHE A 196 -3.30 -27.04 1.70
C PHE A 196 -4.34 -27.19 2.81
N ARG A 197 -5.57 -26.73 2.55
CA ARG A 197 -6.73 -26.83 3.44
C ARG A 197 -7.95 -27.23 2.65
N LEU A 198 -8.82 -28.02 3.29
CA LEU A 198 -10.13 -28.38 2.75
C LEU A 198 -11.22 -27.71 3.58
N PRO A 199 -12.29 -27.21 2.93
CA PRO A 199 -13.51 -26.88 3.66
C PRO A 199 -14.02 -28.10 4.43
N GLU A 200 -14.58 -27.89 5.61
CA GLU A 200 -14.96 -28.98 6.54
C GLU A 200 -15.96 -29.97 5.92
N TRP A 201 -16.77 -29.53 4.96
CA TRP A 201 -17.77 -30.34 4.27
C TRP A 201 -17.25 -31.05 3.01
N VAL A 202 -16.00 -30.82 2.59
CA VAL A 202 -15.41 -31.43 1.40
C VAL A 202 -14.58 -32.65 1.81
N GLN A 203 -14.94 -33.82 1.29
CA GLN A 203 -14.15 -35.03 1.46
C GLN A 203 -13.00 -35.08 0.45
N LEU A 204 -11.84 -35.61 0.87
CA LEU A 204 -10.70 -35.80 -0.02
C LEU A 204 -10.97 -37.03 -0.93
N PRO A 205 -10.92 -36.89 -2.27
CA PRO A 205 -11.01 -38.02 -3.17
C PRO A 205 -9.90 -39.05 -2.95
N GLY A 206 -10.24 -40.35 -3.05
CA GLY A 206 -9.30 -41.44 -2.76
C GLY A 206 -8.00 -41.40 -3.57
N PHE A 207 -8.06 -40.95 -4.83
CA PHE A 207 -6.88 -40.81 -5.68
C PHE A 207 -5.89 -39.73 -5.21
N LEU A 208 -6.30 -38.83 -4.29
CA LEU A 208 -5.43 -37.81 -3.69
C LEU A 208 -4.82 -38.24 -2.35
N GLU A 209 -5.32 -39.31 -1.71
CA GLU A 209 -4.82 -39.78 -0.41
C GLU A 209 -3.32 -40.11 -0.41
N PRO A 210 -2.74 -40.80 -1.42
CA PRO A 210 -1.32 -41.11 -1.44
C PRO A 210 -0.45 -39.85 -1.49
N HIS A 211 -0.90 -38.82 -2.21
CA HIS A 211 -0.20 -37.55 -2.34
C HIS A 211 -0.23 -36.74 -1.04
N LEU A 212 -1.36 -36.77 -0.32
CA LEU A 212 -1.46 -36.16 1.00
C LEU A 212 -0.58 -36.88 2.02
N ALA A 213 -0.51 -38.22 1.96
CA ALA A 213 0.38 -38.99 2.82
C ALA A 213 1.87 -38.65 2.57
N GLU A 214 2.29 -38.54 1.31
CA GLU A 214 3.67 -38.18 0.96
C GLU A 214 4.04 -36.77 1.43
N SER A 215 3.15 -35.78 1.22
CA SER A 215 3.41 -34.41 1.71
C SER A 215 3.59 -34.31 3.23
N ARG A 216 3.02 -35.26 3.99
CA ARG A 216 3.14 -35.35 5.45
C ARG A 216 4.38 -36.11 5.93
N ARG A 217 5.11 -36.81 5.05
CA ARG A 217 6.35 -37.54 5.42
C ARG A 217 7.52 -36.62 5.70
N THR A 218 7.54 -35.43 5.11
CA THR A 218 8.55 -34.43 5.42
C THR A 218 8.25 -33.85 6.80
N THR A 219 9.05 -34.22 7.81
CA THR A 219 8.90 -33.70 9.17
C THR A 219 10.17 -33.00 9.62
N VAL A 220 10.01 -32.00 10.49
CA VAL A 220 11.12 -31.32 11.17
C VAL A 220 11.57 -32.07 12.42
N ALA A 221 10.92 -33.19 12.78
CA ALA A 221 11.12 -33.87 14.06
C ALA A 221 12.54 -34.46 14.21
N ASP A 222 13.15 -34.86 13.10
CA ASP A 222 14.50 -35.44 13.07
C ASP A 222 15.62 -34.40 12.87
N LEU A 223 15.27 -33.12 12.72
CA LEU A 223 16.28 -32.07 12.58
C LEU A 223 16.94 -31.78 13.93
N PRO A 224 18.27 -31.57 13.98
CA PRO A 224 18.97 -31.15 15.19
C PRO A 224 18.71 -29.66 15.53
N TYR A 225 17.55 -29.13 15.17
CA TYR A 225 17.18 -27.74 15.37
C TYR A 225 15.78 -27.64 15.94
N ARG A 226 15.67 -27.00 17.11
CA ARG A 226 14.38 -26.67 17.70
C ARG A 226 14.01 -25.24 17.31
N ILE A 227 13.04 -25.10 16.40
CA ILE A 227 12.51 -23.80 15.98
C ILE A 227 11.78 -23.15 17.16
N GLU A 228 12.18 -21.93 17.53
CA GLU A 228 11.56 -21.13 18.58
C GLU A 228 10.41 -20.29 18.02
N LYS A 229 10.67 -19.59 16.91
CA LYS A 229 9.69 -18.73 16.22
C LYS A 229 10.10 -18.45 14.78
N ALA A 230 9.11 -18.18 13.93
CA ALA A 230 9.35 -17.54 12.64
C ALA A 230 9.64 -16.04 12.85
N LEU A 231 10.68 -15.54 12.18
CA LEU A 231 11.07 -14.13 12.16
C LEU A 231 10.46 -13.39 10.97
N HIS A 232 10.48 -14.01 9.79
CA HIS A 232 9.95 -13.43 8.57
C HIS A 232 9.53 -14.51 7.57
N PHE A 233 8.54 -14.21 6.72
CA PHE A 233 8.19 -15.05 5.59
C PHE A 233 8.15 -14.23 4.31
N SER A 234 8.70 -14.81 3.24
CA SER A 234 8.60 -14.30 1.89
C SER A 234 8.22 -15.44 0.94
N ASN A 235 8.07 -15.16 -0.36
CA ASN A 235 7.95 -16.21 -1.35
C ASN A 235 9.26 -16.99 -1.52
N ALA A 236 10.41 -16.38 -1.24
CA ALA A 236 11.70 -17.05 -1.28
C ALA A 236 11.86 -18.14 -0.21
N GLY A 237 11.11 -18.07 0.89
CA GLY A 237 11.19 -18.96 2.05
C GLY A 237 10.94 -18.22 3.37
N GLY A 238 11.06 -18.95 4.49
CA GLY A 238 11.02 -18.41 5.84
C GLY A 238 12.40 -18.17 6.47
N LEU A 239 12.41 -17.26 7.44
CA LEU A 239 13.52 -17.02 8.35
C LEU A 239 13.07 -17.39 9.75
N TYR A 240 13.82 -18.24 10.45
CA TYR A 240 13.43 -18.79 11.74
C TYR A 240 14.52 -18.60 12.79
N ALA A 241 14.15 -18.23 14.02
CA ALA A 241 15.04 -18.36 15.17
C ALA A 241 14.91 -19.78 15.72
N ALA A 242 16.04 -20.44 15.98
CA ALA A 242 16.09 -21.81 16.47
C ALA A 242 17.24 -22.02 17.46
N VAL A 243 17.22 -23.16 18.13
CA VAL A 243 18.33 -23.66 18.95
C VAL A 243 18.88 -24.92 18.31
N ASP A 244 20.18 -24.96 18.05
CA ASP A 244 20.87 -26.20 17.67
C ASP A 244 20.88 -27.14 18.89
N THR A 245 20.25 -28.30 18.78
CA THR A 245 20.10 -29.23 19.91
C THR A 245 21.41 -29.94 20.26
N ARG A 246 22.41 -29.92 19.36
CA ARG A 246 23.74 -30.51 19.56
C ARG A 246 24.63 -29.60 20.39
N THR A 247 24.62 -28.29 20.12
CA THR A 247 25.49 -27.30 20.75
C THR A 247 24.79 -26.43 21.80
N GLN A 248 23.44 -26.41 21.79
CA GLN A 248 22.59 -25.47 22.53
C GLN A 248 22.78 -24.00 22.14
N GLU A 249 23.45 -23.72 21.02
CA GLU A 249 23.60 -22.36 20.50
C GLU A 249 22.31 -21.88 19.81
N ARG A 250 22.02 -20.57 19.92
CA ARG A 250 20.92 -19.93 19.19
C ARG A 250 21.38 -19.62 17.77
N VAL A 251 20.56 -19.99 16.79
CA VAL A 251 20.86 -19.89 15.36
C VAL A 251 19.68 -19.30 14.60
N VAL A 252 19.98 -18.80 13.41
CA VAL A 252 18.99 -18.40 12.42
C VAL A 252 18.97 -19.46 11.30
N LEU A 253 17.78 -19.94 10.95
CA LEU A 253 17.56 -20.83 9.82
C LEU A 253 16.95 -20.01 8.68
N LYS A 254 17.65 -19.90 7.56
CA LYS A 254 17.17 -19.21 6.35
C LYS A 254 16.82 -20.22 5.28
N GLU A 255 15.55 -20.26 4.90
CA GLU A 255 15.00 -21.18 3.91
C GLU A 255 15.05 -20.58 2.50
N GLY A 256 15.53 -21.38 1.54
CA GLY A 256 15.48 -21.12 0.12
C GLY A 256 14.58 -22.13 -0.59
N ARG A 257 13.49 -21.65 -1.18
CA ARG A 257 12.55 -22.42 -1.99
C ARG A 257 13.04 -22.52 -3.44
N PRO A 258 13.20 -23.73 -4.00
CA PRO A 258 13.60 -23.89 -5.40
C PRO A 258 12.63 -23.19 -6.36
N HIS A 259 13.18 -22.55 -7.39
CA HIS A 259 12.44 -21.89 -8.47
C HIS A 259 11.47 -20.76 -8.04
N ALA A 260 11.46 -20.40 -6.76
CA ALA A 260 10.66 -19.32 -6.21
C ALA A 260 11.56 -18.18 -5.70
N GLY A 261 10.97 -17.02 -5.47
CA GLY A 261 11.70 -15.83 -5.05
C GLY A 261 12.70 -15.35 -6.09
N LEU A 262 12.27 -15.34 -7.36
CA LEU A 262 13.05 -14.92 -8.50
C LEU A 262 13.45 -13.44 -8.39
N THR A 263 14.65 -13.14 -8.88
CA THR A 263 15.22 -11.80 -8.96
C THR A 263 15.56 -11.46 -10.41
N PRO A 264 15.76 -10.18 -10.78
CA PRO A 264 15.90 -9.77 -12.19
C PRO A 264 17.04 -10.44 -12.98
N ASP A 265 18.05 -11.00 -12.31
CA ASP A 265 19.13 -11.78 -12.94
C ASP A 265 18.74 -13.26 -13.21
N GLY A 266 17.50 -13.65 -12.89
CA GLY A 266 16.97 -15.00 -13.01
C GLY A 266 17.30 -15.93 -11.83
N ALA A 267 17.99 -15.44 -10.79
CA ALA A 267 18.32 -16.26 -9.63
C ALA A 267 17.09 -16.50 -8.75
N ASP A 268 16.86 -17.77 -8.40
CA ASP A 268 15.88 -18.18 -7.39
C ASP A 268 16.44 -18.08 -5.97
N ALA A 269 15.60 -18.38 -4.98
CA ALA A 269 15.98 -18.30 -3.57
C ALA A 269 17.15 -19.23 -3.21
N VAL A 270 17.21 -20.43 -3.78
CA VAL A 270 18.31 -21.39 -3.53
C VAL A 270 19.63 -20.86 -4.07
N THR A 271 19.62 -20.30 -5.28
CA THR A 271 20.81 -19.70 -5.88
C THR A 271 21.34 -18.55 -5.03
N ARG A 272 20.44 -17.69 -4.51
CA ARG A 272 20.82 -16.57 -3.62
C ARG A 272 21.32 -17.04 -2.26
N LEU A 273 20.67 -18.03 -1.66
CA LEU A 273 21.10 -18.65 -0.40
C LEU A 273 22.51 -19.26 -0.52
N ARG A 274 22.81 -19.88 -1.66
CA ARG A 274 24.15 -20.40 -1.94
C ARG A 274 25.19 -19.29 -2.06
N ARG A 275 24.87 -18.19 -2.77
CA ARG A 275 25.76 -17.01 -2.88
C ARG A 275 26.07 -16.41 -1.52
N GLU A 276 25.04 -16.27 -0.68
CA GLU A 276 25.17 -15.78 0.69
C GLU A 276 26.09 -16.67 1.54
N ARG A 277 25.89 -17.99 1.52
CA ARG A 277 26.78 -18.94 2.19
C ARG A 277 28.23 -18.79 1.72
N GLU A 278 28.46 -18.79 0.40
CA GLU A 278 29.81 -18.64 -0.17
C GLU A 278 30.46 -17.30 0.21
N ALA A 279 29.68 -16.21 0.30
CA ALA A 279 30.15 -14.92 0.77
C ALA A 279 30.53 -14.98 2.25
N LEU A 280 29.63 -15.42 3.13
CA LEU A 280 29.87 -15.50 4.57
C LEU A 280 31.05 -16.40 4.93
N GLU A 281 31.24 -17.52 4.23
CA GLU A 281 32.41 -18.41 4.40
C GLU A 281 33.73 -17.68 4.08
N ARG A 282 33.77 -16.82 3.06
CA ARG A 282 34.94 -15.97 2.76
C ARG A 282 35.10 -14.83 3.78
N LEU A 283 34.00 -14.34 4.33
CA LEU A 283 33.97 -13.27 5.33
C LEU A 283 34.18 -13.78 6.77
N ALA A 284 34.38 -15.09 6.96
CA ALA A 284 34.64 -15.69 8.25
C ALA A 284 35.79 -14.99 9.02
N GLY A 285 35.59 -14.78 10.32
CA GLY A 285 36.55 -14.10 11.20
C GLY A 285 36.46 -12.57 11.21
N LEU A 286 35.60 -11.94 10.39
CA LEU A 286 35.25 -10.52 10.60
C LEU A 286 34.25 -10.40 11.77
N PRO A 287 34.40 -9.41 12.65
CA PRO A 287 33.53 -9.27 13.82
C PRO A 287 32.14 -8.71 13.51
N PHE A 288 31.91 -8.24 12.28
CA PHE A 288 30.69 -7.54 11.84
C PHE A 288 29.86 -8.35 10.84
N VAL A 289 30.10 -9.66 10.69
CA VAL A 289 29.26 -10.58 9.89
C VAL A 289 28.90 -11.82 10.70
N PRO A 290 27.71 -12.44 10.48
CA PRO A 290 27.36 -13.68 11.14
C PRO A 290 28.22 -14.86 10.64
N ALA A 291 28.50 -15.82 11.50
CA ALA A 291 29.18 -17.05 11.11
C ALA A 291 28.19 -18.07 10.54
N VAL A 292 28.57 -18.74 9.44
CA VAL A 292 27.88 -19.94 8.93
C VAL A 292 28.11 -21.10 9.89
N ARG A 293 27.04 -21.81 10.26
CA ARG A 293 27.07 -22.94 11.19
C ARG A 293 26.81 -24.28 10.50
N ASP A 294 25.88 -24.32 9.55
CA ASP A 294 25.48 -25.54 8.87
C ASP A 294 24.71 -25.23 7.56
N HIS A 295 24.51 -26.25 6.72
CA HIS A 295 23.64 -26.21 5.53
C HIS A 295 23.00 -27.59 5.33
N PHE A 296 21.69 -27.62 5.12
CA PHE A 296 20.96 -28.88 4.86
C PHE A 296 19.76 -28.69 3.92
N GLU A 297 19.19 -29.80 3.48
CA GLU A 297 17.97 -29.85 2.66
C GLU A 297 16.86 -30.58 3.41
N LEU A 298 15.64 -30.05 3.34
CA LEU A 298 14.43 -30.67 3.89
C LEU A 298 13.24 -30.40 2.96
N GLY A 299 12.53 -31.45 2.55
CA GLY A 299 11.35 -31.30 1.68
C GLY A 299 11.65 -30.67 0.32
N GLY A 300 12.89 -30.81 -0.17
CA GLY A 300 13.38 -30.15 -1.39
C GLY A 300 13.76 -28.67 -1.19
N HIS A 301 13.61 -28.10 0.00
CA HIS A 301 14.03 -26.74 0.30
C HIS A 301 15.43 -26.73 0.93
N HIS A 302 16.19 -25.68 0.69
CA HIS A 302 17.54 -25.51 1.26
C HIS A 302 17.46 -24.65 2.52
N PHE A 303 18.23 -25.00 3.55
CA PHE A 303 18.34 -24.24 4.79
C PHE A 303 19.80 -23.88 5.05
N LEU A 304 20.07 -22.59 5.19
CA LEU A 304 21.34 -22.06 5.67
C LEU A 304 21.20 -21.74 7.15
N VAL A 305 22.14 -22.24 7.95
CA VAL A 305 22.17 -22.03 9.41
C VAL A 305 23.27 -21.03 9.73
N GLU A 306 22.88 -19.93 10.36
CA GLU A 306 23.76 -18.82 10.71
C GLU A 306 23.73 -18.55 12.21
N GLU A 307 24.75 -17.85 12.70
CA GLU A 307 24.73 -17.27 14.05
C GLU A 307 23.52 -16.35 14.24
N LEU A 308 22.80 -16.53 15.35
CA LEU A 308 21.79 -15.56 15.76
C LEU A 308 22.47 -14.36 16.44
N VAL A 309 22.42 -13.22 15.78
CA VAL A 309 22.96 -11.96 16.31
C VAL A 309 21.94 -11.33 17.25
N GLU A 310 22.27 -11.24 18.55
CA GLU A 310 21.46 -10.51 19.53
C GLU A 310 21.63 -8.99 19.34
N ALA A 311 20.82 -8.42 18.44
CA ALA A 311 20.86 -7.03 18.03
C ALA A 311 19.50 -6.54 17.52
N THR A 312 19.38 -5.23 17.34
CA THR A 312 18.19 -4.58 16.76
C THR A 312 18.55 -3.96 15.42
N ALA A 313 17.69 -4.07 14.40
CA ALA A 313 17.91 -3.40 13.12
C ALA A 313 18.10 -1.88 13.30
N LEU A 314 19.01 -1.28 12.53
CA LEU A 314 19.33 0.14 12.60
C LEU A 314 18.10 1.00 12.33
N HIS A 315 17.20 0.58 11.45
CA HIS A 315 15.92 1.26 11.23
C HIS A 315 15.14 1.46 12.52
N ASN A 316 15.03 0.42 13.36
CA ASN A 316 14.30 0.49 14.62
C ASN A 316 15.04 1.34 15.66
N GLU A 317 16.37 1.27 15.71
CA GLU A 317 17.16 2.12 16.62
C GLU A 317 17.14 3.59 16.21
N PHE A 318 17.08 3.86 14.90
CA PHE A 318 16.84 5.19 14.31
C PHE A 318 15.49 5.73 14.77
N VAL A 319 14.38 5.01 14.55
CA VAL A 319 13.01 5.47 14.90
C VAL A 319 12.90 5.82 16.38
N LYS A 320 13.49 5.02 17.28
CA LYS A 320 13.44 5.26 18.73
C LYS A 320 14.18 6.53 19.17
N ARG A 321 15.23 6.94 18.44
CA ARG A 321 16.10 8.06 18.82
C ARG A 321 15.85 9.34 18.04
N TYR A 322 15.09 9.26 16.95
CA TYR A 322 14.98 10.33 15.98
C TYR A 322 14.31 11.58 16.57
N PRO A 323 15.03 12.72 16.72
CA PRO A 323 14.49 13.89 17.43
C PRO A 323 13.22 14.46 16.79
N LEU A 324 13.09 14.39 15.46
CA LEU A 324 11.92 14.94 14.76
C LEU A 324 10.64 14.11 14.94
N ALA A 325 10.71 12.90 15.52
CA ALA A 325 9.54 12.13 15.90
C ALA A 325 8.84 12.70 17.15
N ALA A 326 9.53 13.51 17.95
CA ALA A 326 8.95 14.16 19.11
C ALA A 326 8.18 15.43 18.72
N LEU A 327 7.07 15.73 19.42
CA LEU A 327 6.31 16.96 19.19
C LEU A 327 7.07 18.24 19.59
N ALA A 328 7.95 18.13 20.60
CA ALA A 328 8.77 19.23 21.10
C ALA A 328 10.15 18.69 21.52
N PRO A 329 11.05 18.41 20.57
CA PRO A 329 12.36 17.88 20.89
C PRO A 329 13.22 18.89 21.66
N ASP A 330 13.99 18.40 22.63
CA ASP A 330 15.05 19.16 23.28
C ASP A 330 16.14 19.50 22.24
N PRO A 331 16.58 20.76 22.10
CA PRO A 331 17.71 21.11 21.25
C PRO A 331 18.96 20.25 21.48
N THR A 332 19.23 19.78 22.70
CA THR A 332 20.39 18.90 22.95
C THR A 332 20.23 17.52 22.30
N ALA A 333 19.00 17.03 22.15
CA ALA A 333 18.72 15.74 21.53
C ALA A 333 19.21 15.67 20.08
N PHE A 334 19.23 16.80 19.35
CA PHE A 334 19.78 16.86 18.00
C PHE A 334 21.30 16.65 17.97
N ALA A 335 22.03 17.18 18.95
CA ALA A 335 23.47 17.00 19.06
C ALA A 335 23.81 15.55 19.43
N ASP A 336 23.19 15.02 20.49
CA ASP A 336 23.39 13.64 20.95
C ASP A 336 23.06 12.62 19.85
N TYR A 337 21.95 12.85 19.13
CA TYR A 337 21.57 12.04 17.98
C TYR A 337 22.58 12.12 16.84
N THR A 338 23.10 13.32 16.56
CA THR A 338 24.08 13.53 15.49
C THR A 338 25.36 12.76 15.78
N ASP A 339 25.86 12.83 17.00
CA ASP A 339 27.06 12.08 17.41
C ASP A 339 26.85 10.57 17.26
N TRP A 340 25.69 10.07 17.68
CA TRP A 340 25.32 8.67 17.50
C TRP A 340 25.25 8.26 16.02
N ALA A 341 24.56 9.05 15.19
CA ALA A 341 24.39 8.76 13.77
C ALA A 341 25.73 8.77 13.01
N LEU A 342 26.62 9.71 13.34
CA LEU A 342 27.97 9.78 12.77
C LEU A 342 28.82 8.57 13.19
N ASP A 343 28.73 8.13 14.44
CA ASP A 343 29.44 6.94 14.91
C ASP A 343 28.94 5.66 14.22
N ILE A 344 27.62 5.48 14.11
CA ILE A 344 27.02 4.37 13.37
C ILE A 344 27.50 4.36 11.91
N HIS A 345 27.44 5.50 11.22
CA HIS A 345 27.90 5.59 9.82
C HIS A 345 29.37 5.19 9.69
N ARG A 346 30.24 5.70 10.58
CA ARG A 346 31.66 5.34 10.64
C ARG A 346 31.86 3.83 10.79
N GLN A 347 31.18 3.19 11.73
CA GLN A 347 31.29 1.76 11.95
C GLN A 347 30.82 0.94 10.72
N VAL A 348 29.72 1.37 10.08
CA VAL A 348 29.22 0.71 8.86
C VAL A 348 30.23 0.87 7.73
N GLN A 349 30.82 2.05 7.56
CA GLN A 349 31.87 2.29 6.56
C GLN A 349 33.10 1.40 6.79
N GLU A 350 33.53 1.22 8.04
CA GLU A 350 34.63 0.31 8.41
C GLU A 350 34.30 -1.15 8.10
N ALA A 351 33.07 -1.59 8.40
CA ALA A 351 32.60 -2.94 8.09
C ALA A 351 32.58 -3.19 6.57
N VAL A 352 32.00 -2.26 5.79
CA VAL A 352 31.96 -2.35 4.32
C VAL A 352 33.38 -2.41 3.74
N ALA A 353 34.31 -1.57 4.21
CA ALA A 353 35.69 -1.58 3.74
C ALA A 353 36.37 -2.93 3.97
N ALA A 354 36.20 -3.53 5.15
CA ALA A 354 36.79 -4.82 5.46
C ALA A 354 36.11 -6.01 4.74
N VAL A 355 34.85 -5.89 4.30
CA VAL A 355 34.24 -6.80 3.33
C VAL A 355 34.88 -6.64 1.94
N HIS A 356 35.08 -5.40 1.49
CA HIS A 356 35.69 -5.09 0.19
C HIS A 356 37.12 -5.60 0.08
N GLU A 357 37.90 -5.55 1.17
CA GLU A 357 39.26 -6.12 1.25
C GLU A 357 39.30 -7.62 0.92
N ARG A 358 38.16 -8.33 1.04
CA ARG A 358 38.03 -9.75 0.68
C ARG A 358 37.45 -9.99 -0.71
N GLY A 359 37.34 -8.94 -1.52
CA GLY A 359 36.85 -9.00 -2.90
C GLY A 359 35.35 -9.21 -3.03
N ILE A 360 34.58 -8.94 -1.96
CA ILE A 360 33.13 -9.10 -1.94
C ILE A 360 32.46 -7.74 -1.98
N VAL A 361 31.50 -7.59 -2.89
CA VAL A 361 30.51 -6.51 -2.88
C VAL A 361 29.30 -7.01 -2.10
N ILE A 362 28.77 -6.22 -1.18
CA ILE A 362 27.61 -6.60 -0.37
C ILE A 362 26.34 -6.51 -1.23
N GLY A 363 26.19 -5.41 -1.97
CA GLY A 363 25.13 -5.23 -2.97
C GLY A 363 23.78 -4.82 -2.41
N ASP A 364 23.56 -4.89 -1.09
CA ASP A 364 22.27 -4.58 -0.44
C ASP A 364 22.44 -3.93 0.95
N VAL A 365 23.28 -2.89 1.03
CA VAL A 365 23.49 -2.14 2.28
C VAL A 365 22.34 -1.16 2.50
N HIS A 366 21.51 -1.40 3.53
CA HIS A 366 20.47 -0.48 3.99
C HIS A 366 20.14 -0.71 5.48
N THR A 367 19.28 0.13 6.06
CA THR A 367 19.05 0.17 7.51
C THR A 367 18.40 -1.07 8.13
N ASP A 368 17.80 -1.96 7.32
CA ASP A 368 17.23 -3.22 7.84
C ASP A 368 18.27 -4.36 7.84
N ASN A 369 19.29 -4.27 6.98
CA ASN A 369 20.41 -5.22 6.88
C ASN A 369 21.61 -4.82 7.76
N ILE A 370 21.47 -3.75 8.54
CA ILE A 370 22.45 -3.32 9.54
C ILE A 370 21.84 -3.53 10.92
N LEU A 371 22.43 -4.39 11.73
CA LEU A 371 22.02 -4.61 13.12
C LEU A 371 22.94 -3.85 14.08
N VAL A 372 22.36 -3.31 15.15
CA VAL A 372 23.06 -2.61 16.24
C VAL A 372 22.93 -3.44 17.52
N ARG A 373 24.06 -3.88 18.05
CA ARG A 373 24.14 -4.63 19.31
C ARG A 373 23.87 -3.71 20.52
N PRO A 374 23.50 -4.25 21.69
CA PRO A 374 23.31 -3.46 22.91
C PRO A 374 24.53 -2.62 23.33
N ASP A 375 25.74 -3.03 22.93
CA ASP A 375 26.99 -2.30 23.18
C ASP A 375 27.31 -1.24 22.11
N GLY A 376 26.42 -1.03 21.14
CA GLY A 376 26.57 -0.04 20.06
C GLY A 376 27.34 -0.53 18.83
N ARG A 377 27.84 -1.77 18.82
CA ARG A 377 28.57 -2.31 17.66
C ARG A 377 27.63 -2.73 16.53
N VAL A 378 28.03 -2.45 15.29
CA VAL A 378 27.27 -2.83 14.09
C VAL A 378 27.62 -4.23 13.59
N VAL A 379 26.62 -4.93 13.04
CA VAL A 379 26.76 -6.20 12.32
C VAL A 379 25.96 -6.11 11.03
N LEU A 380 26.58 -6.45 9.91
CA LEU A 380 25.94 -6.56 8.61
C LEU A 380 25.34 -7.97 8.47
N VAL A 381 24.11 -8.04 8.00
CA VAL A 381 23.38 -9.30 7.78
C VAL A 381 22.76 -9.31 6.38
N ASP A 382 22.22 -10.46 5.98
CA ASP A 382 21.57 -10.69 4.69
C ASP A 382 22.50 -10.43 3.48
N PHE A 383 23.39 -11.40 3.20
CA PHE A 383 24.34 -11.34 2.08
C PHE A 383 23.75 -11.97 0.80
N GLU A 384 22.42 -12.00 0.66
CA GLU A 384 21.76 -12.57 -0.52
C GLU A 384 22.06 -11.82 -1.83
N GLY A 385 22.38 -10.52 -1.71
CA GLY A 385 22.82 -9.64 -2.82
C GLY A 385 24.31 -9.69 -3.10
N ALA A 386 25.09 -10.43 -2.30
CA ALA A 386 26.54 -10.39 -2.36
C ALA A 386 27.09 -11.03 -3.64
N MET A 387 28.18 -10.45 -4.13
CA MET A 387 28.85 -10.90 -5.34
C MET A 387 30.35 -10.71 -5.26
N ASP A 388 31.07 -11.55 -5.99
CA ASP A 388 32.51 -11.38 -6.21
C ASP A 388 32.74 -10.15 -7.10
N VAL A 389 33.61 -9.23 -6.67
CA VAL A 389 33.88 -7.97 -7.38
C VAL A 389 34.31 -8.18 -8.83
N THR A 390 34.95 -9.32 -9.13
CA THR A 390 35.40 -9.66 -10.49
C THR A 390 34.25 -9.90 -11.46
N GLN A 391 33.03 -10.17 -10.97
CA GLN A 391 31.86 -10.34 -11.81
C GLN A 391 31.37 -9.00 -12.41
N ALA A 392 31.74 -7.86 -11.80
CA ALA A 392 31.35 -6.52 -12.23
C ALA A 392 29.85 -6.39 -12.56
N ARG A 393 29.00 -7.09 -11.81
CA ARG A 393 27.55 -7.09 -12.01
C ARG A 393 26.94 -5.81 -11.42
N ARG A 394 25.75 -5.50 -11.91
CA ARG A 394 24.88 -4.47 -11.35
C ARG A 394 24.23 -4.98 -10.07
N GLN A 395 23.74 -4.04 -9.27
CA GLN A 395 22.85 -4.33 -8.16
C GLN A 395 21.60 -5.06 -8.67
N VAL A 396 21.25 -6.17 -8.01
CA VAL A 396 20.09 -7.02 -8.35
C VAL A 396 18.96 -6.85 -7.34
N LEU A 397 19.33 -6.69 -6.07
CA LEU A 397 18.44 -6.48 -4.94
C LEU A 397 18.74 -5.12 -4.34
N ALA A 398 17.71 -4.39 -3.97
CA ALA A 398 17.87 -3.06 -3.42
C ALA A 398 16.63 -2.66 -2.61
N ALA A 399 16.88 -2.03 -1.47
CA ALA A 399 15.86 -1.30 -0.74
C ALA A 399 15.60 0.08 -1.39
N PRO A 400 14.34 0.59 -1.38
CA PRO A 400 14.03 1.94 -1.82
C PRO A 400 14.94 3.00 -1.20
N GLY A 401 15.43 3.94 -2.02
CA GLY A 401 16.38 4.98 -1.59
C GLY A 401 17.84 4.53 -1.50
N PHE A 402 18.11 3.24 -1.73
CA PHE A 402 19.45 2.65 -1.81
C PHE A 402 19.72 1.99 -3.18
N ILE A 403 18.85 2.23 -4.18
CA ILE A 403 19.02 1.76 -5.55
C ILE A 403 20.14 2.54 -6.23
N ALA A 404 21.25 1.88 -6.52
CA ALA A 404 22.39 2.47 -7.20
C ALA A 404 22.08 2.76 -8.68
N PRO A 405 22.64 3.85 -9.26
CA PRO A 405 22.45 4.17 -10.67
C PRO A 405 22.87 3.02 -11.58
N ARG A 406 22.25 2.87 -12.75
CA ARG A 406 22.52 1.76 -13.70
C ARG A 406 23.99 1.62 -14.13
N GLY A 407 24.79 2.67 -13.97
CA GLY A 407 26.24 2.65 -14.25
C GLY A 407 27.09 2.09 -13.10
N ALA A 408 26.58 2.05 -11.88
CA ALA A 408 27.31 1.56 -10.71
C ALA A 408 27.48 0.03 -10.78
N THR A 409 28.72 -0.42 -10.60
CA THR A 409 29.11 -1.84 -10.59
C THR A 409 30.20 -2.05 -9.57
N GLY A 410 30.41 -3.29 -9.12
CA GLY A 410 31.45 -3.58 -8.14
C GLY A 410 31.24 -2.80 -6.83
N PHE A 411 32.32 -2.33 -6.22
CA PHE A 411 32.27 -1.59 -4.96
C PHE A 411 31.56 -0.23 -5.03
N ASP A 412 31.33 0.31 -6.22
CA ASP A 412 30.59 1.58 -6.37
C ASP A 412 29.12 1.43 -5.97
N ILE A 413 28.57 0.21 -5.98
CA ILE A 413 27.22 -0.10 -5.47
C ILE A 413 27.16 0.19 -3.96
N ASP A 414 28.09 -0.36 -3.18
CA ASP A 414 28.12 -0.17 -1.73
C ASP A 414 28.54 1.27 -1.37
N ARG A 415 29.38 1.92 -2.19
CA ARG A 415 29.73 3.34 -2.01
C ARG A 415 28.51 4.23 -2.17
N TYR A 416 27.65 3.96 -3.16
CA TYR A 416 26.38 4.67 -3.33
C TYR A 416 25.47 4.43 -2.11
N ALA A 417 25.32 3.19 -1.65
CA ALA A 417 24.51 2.87 -0.50
C ALA A 417 24.99 3.57 0.79
N LEU A 418 26.30 3.65 1.02
CA LEU A 418 26.90 4.41 2.12
C LEU A 418 26.59 5.91 2.01
N ALA A 419 26.58 6.48 0.80
CA ALA A 419 26.20 7.87 0.58
C ALA A 419 24.70 8.11 0.85
N SER A 420 23.83 7.22 0.39
CA SER A 420 22.39 7.25 0.76
C SER A 420 22.20 7.16 2.27
N LEU A 421 22.95 6.29 2.96
CA LEU A 421 22.88 6.15 4.42
C LEU A 421 23.22 7.46 5.14
N ARG A 422 24.18 8.24 4.64
CA ARG A 422 24.52 9.56 5.20
C ARG A 422 23.32 10.50 5.21
N LEU A 423 22.48 10.48 4.18
CA LEU A 423 21.27 11.32 4.13
C LEU A 423 20.12 10.71 4.92
N PHE A 424 19.91 9.39 4.80
CA PHE A 424 18.82 8.67 5.46
C PHE A 424 18.84 8.85 6.98
N LEU A 425 20.03 8.79 7.59
CA LEU A 425 20.21 8.96 9.04
C LEU A 425 19.75 10.33 9.57
N PHE A 426 19.56 11.34 8.72
CA PHE A 426 19.08 12.66 9.16
C PHE A 426 17.73 13.03 8.57
N LEU A 427 17.44 12.61 7.35
CA LEU A 427 16.13 12.74 6.71
C LEU A 427 15.82 11.46 5.93
N PRO A 428 14.95 10.58 6.45
CA PRO A 428 14.65 9.26 5.85
C PRO A 428 13.67 9.39 4.66
N LEU A 429 14.00 10.27 3.71
CA LEU A 429 13.25 10.54 2.49
C LEU A 429 14.11 10.26 1.25
N THR A 430 15.13 9.41 1.39
CA THR A 430 16.08 9.09 0.30
C THR A 430 15.44 8.35 -0.87
N GLY A 431 14.28 7.71 -0.68
CA GLY A 431 13.48 7.15 -1.78
C GLY A 431 13.12 8.18 -2.84
N LEU A 432 12.96 9.46 -2.46
CA LEU A 432 12.65 10.54 -3.39
C LEU A 432 13.78 10.84 -4.38
N ILE A 433 15.02 10.42 -4.10
CA ILE A 433 16.17 10.61 -4.99
C ILE A 433 15.97 9.84 -6.31
N GLU A 434 15.24 8.73 -6.28
CA GLU A 434 14.91 7.95 -7.48
C GLU A 434 13.91 8.68 -8.39
N LEU A 435 13.04 9.50 -7.80
CA LEU A 435 12.06 10.31 -8.52
C LEU A 435 12.67 11.63 -9.02
N ASP A 436 13.52 12.23 -8.20
CA ASP A 436 14.17 13.51 -8.45
C ASP A 436 15.56 13.52 -7.81
N VAL A 437 16.59 13.40 -8.64
CA VAL A 437 18.00 13.36 -8.18
C VAL A 437 18.40 14.65 -7.43
N GLY A 438 17.73 15.77 -7.69
CA GLY A 438 17.95 17.05 -6.99
C GLY A 438 17.60 16.98 -5.50
N LYS A 439 16.80 16.01 -5.08
CA LYS A 439 16.43 15.79 -3.67
C LYS A 439 17.64 15.50 -2.80
N ALA A 440 18.70 14.87 -3.32
CA ALA A 440 19.91 14.62 -2.54
C ALA A 440 20.48 15.92 -1.94
N GLY A 441 20.59 16.98 -2.76
CA GLY A 441 21.06 18.29 -2.31
C GLY A 441 20.11 19.00 -1.36
N GLN A 442 18.79 18.92 -1.61
CA GLN A 442 17.78 19.51 -0.73
C GLN A 442 17.79 18.84 0.66
N LEU A 443 17.79 17.51 0.71
CA LEU A 443 17.83 16.75 1.95
C LEU A 443 19.12 17.05 2.73
N ALA A 444 20.27 17.14 2.06
CA ALA A 444 21.52 17.56 2.69
C ALA A 444 21.44 18.97 3.31
N ARG A 445 20.84 19.94 2.60
CA ARG A 445 20.67 21.32 3.12
C ARG A 445 19.77 21.36 4.35
N GLU A 446 18.66 20.63 4.31
CA GLU A 446 17.70 20.56 5.42
C GLU A 446 18.27 19.79 6.62
N ALA A 447 18.97 18.68 6.38
CA ALA A 447 19.68 17.94 7.43
C ALA A 447 20.68 18.86 8.16
N ALA A 448 21.50 19.62 7.44
CA ALA A 448 22.45 20.55 8.04
C ALA A 448 21.83 21.78 8.70
N ARG A 449 20.55 22.07 8.43
CA ARG A 449 19.79 23.12 9.14
C ARG A 449 19.27 22.62 10.48
N LEU A 450 18.84 21.36 10.52
CA LEU A 450 18.19 20.76 11.69
C LEU A 450 19.20 20.13 12.65
N PHE A 451 20.27 19.53 12.12
CA PHE A 451 21.25 18.77 12.87
C PHE A 451 22.63 19.42 12.77
N PRO A 452 23.44 19.41 13.84
CA PRO A 452 24.82 19.92 13.84
C PRO A 452 25.81 18.99 13.09
N VAL A 453 25.48 18.61 11.86
CA VAL A 453 26.29 17.70 11.02
C VAL A 453 27.38 18.49 10.28
N PRO A 454 28.63 18.00 10.22
CA PRO A 454 29.67 18.62 9.39
C PRO A 454 29.26 18.68 7.92
N ARG A 455 29.28 19.88 7.31
CA ARG A 455 28.97 20.08 5.87
C ARG A 455 29.71 19.10 4.94
N PRO A 456 31.03 18.86 5.09
CA PRO A 456 31.75 17.94 4.21
C PRO A 456 31.19 16.51 4.17
N PHE A 457 30.60 16.03 5.29
CA PHE A 457 29.99 14.70 5.37
C PHE A 457 28.79 14.59 4.41
N LEU A 458 27.93 15.61 4.41
CA LEU A 458 26.74 15.67 3.55
C LEU A 458 27.13 15.97 2.10
N ASP A 459 28.05 16.91 1.88
CA ASP A 459 28.48 17.28 0.52
C ASP A 459 29.13 16.11 -0.23
N GLU A 460 29.85 15.22 0.47
CA GLU A 460 30.39 13.99 -0.11
C GLU A 460 29.29 12.99 -0.49
N ALA A 461 28.24 12.89 0.33
CA ALA A 461 27.06 12.08 -0.01
C ALA A 461 26.42 12.56 -1.31
N VAL A 462 26.16 13.86 -1.43
CA VAL A 462 25.53 14.43 -2.62
C VAL A 462 26.42 14.26 -3.86
N ARG A 463 27.74 14.48 -3.75
CA ARG A 463 28.66 14.23 -4.88
C ARG A 463 28.61 12.78 -5.35
N THR A 464 28.59 11.82 -4.42
CA THR A 464 28.53 10.40 -4.75
C THR A 464 27.23 10.01 -5.44
N ILE A 465 26.10 10.53 -4.93
CA ILE A 465 24.76 10.21 -5.46
C ILE A 465 24.54 10.84 -6.84
N THR A 466 25.00 12.08 -7.03
CA THR A 466 24.78 12.85 -8.26
C THR A 466 25.87 12.69 -9.32
N GLY A 467 27.04 12.16 -8.93
CA GLY A 467 28.08 11.70 -9.84
C GLY A 467 29.01 12.73 -10.49
N ASP A 468 28.89 14.05 -10.22
CA ASP A 468 29.92 15.12 -10.41
C ASP A 468 29.39 16.59 -10.44
N GLY A 469 28.15 16.90 -9.99
CA GLY A 469 27.59 18.28 -9.98
C GLY A 469 27.09 18.83 -8.62
N GLY A 470 27.18 18.04 -7.56
CA GLY A 470 26.21 18.04 -6.45
C GLY A 470 26.32 19.06 -5.30
N ILE A 471 27.05 20.17 -5.40
CA ILE A 471 26.89 21.24 -4.37
C ILE A 471 25.83 22.26 -4.83
N ASP A 472 25.83 22.60 -6.13
CA ASP A 472 24.94 23.60 -6.73
C ASP A 472 23.91 23.01 -7.73
N ALA A 473 24.08 21.76 -8.20
CA ALA A 473 23.09 21.11 -9.05
C ALA A 473 21.73 21.02 -8.31
N GLY A 474 20.79 21.88 -8.70
CA GLY A 474 19.45 21.96 -8.14
C GLY A 474 19.21 23.05 -7.09
N ALA A 475 20.15 23.97 -6.82
CA ALA A 475 19.88 25.09 -5.89
C ALA A 475 18.79 26.05 -6.41
N ASP A 476 18.81 26.33 -7.72
CA ASP A 476 17.83 27.17 -8.42
C ASP A 476 16.53 26.39 -8.75
N ASP A 477 16.63 25.08 -8.99
CA ASP A 477 15.50 24.18 -9.30
C ASP A 477 14.99 23.38 -8.06
N THR A 478 15.27 23.82 -6.83
CA THR A 478 14.72 23.12 -5.64
C THR A 478 13.24 23.43 -5.50
N PRO A 479 12.36 22.41 -5.33
CA PRO A 479 10.97 22.63 -4.96
C PRO A 479 10.84 23.51 -3.69
N ARG A 480 10.11 24.62 -3.79
CA ARG A 480 9.82 25.53 -2.67
C ARG A 480 8.33 25.81 -2.60
N LEU A 481 7.84 25.91 -1.37
CA LEU A 481 6.47 26.30 -1.05
C LEU A 481 6.52 27.47 -0.08
N GLU A 482 6.38 28.68 -0.63
CA GLU A 482 6.32 29.90 0.18
C GLU A 482 4.93 30.02 0.81
N PRO A 483 4.83 30.20 2.14
CA PRO A 483 3.54 30.25 2.82
C PRO A 483 2.94 31.65 2.75
N ASP A 484 2.78 32.15 1.54
CA ASP A 484 2.11 33.40 1.24
C ASP A 484 1.22 33.25 -0.01
N ARG A 485 0.45 34.29 -0.32
CA ARG A 485 -0.52 34.23 -1.42
C ARG A 485 0.13 34.05 -2.80
N ALA A 486 1.31 34.61 -3.02
CA ALA A 486 2.01 34.47 -4.29
C ALA A 486 2.58 33.06 -4.44
N GLY A 487 3.17 32.52 -3.37
CA GLY A 487 3.62 31.13 -3.28
C GLY A 487 2.49 30.15 -3.52
N TRP A 488 1.31 30.37 -2.94
CA TRP A 488 0.12 29.57 -3.20
C TRP A 488 -0.28 29.55 -4.68
N LEU A 489 -0.40 30.73 -5.32
CA LEU A 489 -0.81 30.79 -6.72
C LEU A 489 0.18 30.04 -7.63
N HIS A 490 1.47 30.23 -7.38
CA HIS A 490 2.51 29.50 -8.11
C HIS A 490 2.43 27.98 -7.88
N ALA A 491 2.29 27.54 -6.63
CA ALA A 491 2.19 26.13 -6.28
C ALA A 491 0.94 25.49 -6.90
N ARG A 492 -0.21 26.16 -6.80
CA ARG A 492 -1.49 25.72 -7.37
C ARG A 492 -1.36 25.51 -8.88
N ASP A 493 -0.85 26.51 -9.59
CA ASP A 493 -0.72 26.45 -11.05
C ASP A 493 0.27 25.37 -11.48
N SER A 494 1.35 25.18 -10.71
CA SER A 494 2.36 24.16 -10.97
C SER A 494 1.83 22.74 -10.74
N ILE A 495 1.20 22.48 -9.60
CA ILE A 495 0.61 21.18 -9.26
C ILE A 495 -0.51 20.83 -10.24
N ALA A 496 -1.41 21.78 -10.54
CA ALA A 496 -2.48 21.57 -11.51
C ALA A 496 -1.91 21.24 -12.90
N SER A 497 -0.84 21.92 -13.32
CA SER A 497 -0.17 21.63 -14.59
C SER A 497 0.42 20.22 -14.63
N ALA A 498 1.06 19.77 -13.54
CA ALA A 498 1.60 18.40 -13.45
C ALA A 498 0.48 17.34 -13.51
N VAL A 499 -0.61 17.55 -12.77
CA VAL A 499 -1.79 16.68 -12.75
C VAL A 499 -2.41 16.55 -14.15
N LEU A 500 -2.64 17.69 -14.82
CA LEU A 500 -3.28 17.72 -16.13
C LEU A 500 -2.37 17.13 -17.21
N ALA A 501 -1.06 17.37 -17.15
CA ALA A 501 -0.10 16.80 -18.09
C ALA A 501 0.03 15.27 -17.96
N ALA A 502 -0.30 14.70 -16.79
CA ALA A 502 -0.28 13.27 -16.55
C ALA A 502 -1.57 12.54 -16.97
N ALA A 503 -2.60 13.25 -17.45
CA ALA A 503 -3.85 12.64 -17.88
C ALA A 503 -3.66 11.70 -19.09
N ALA A 504 -4.32 10.54 -19.06
CA ALA A 504 -4.27 9.49 -20.07
C ALA A 504 -5.69 9.17 -20.59
N PRO A 505 -6.31 10.06 -21.40
CA PRO A 505 -7.70 9.93 -21.86
C PRO A 505 -7.97 8.71 -22.74
N GLU A 506 -6.93 8.09 -23.29
CA GLU A 506 -6.98 6.85 -24.06
C GLU A 506 -7.19 5.60 -23.19
N ARG A 507 -6.98 5.69 -21.88
CA ARG A 507 -7.19 4.59 -20.93
C ARG A 507 -8.65 4.50 -20.51
N HIS A 508 -9.09 3.26 -20.21
CA HIS A 508 -10.44 2.95 -19.75
C HIS A 508 -10.51 2.65 -18.24
N ASP A 509 -9.38 2.25 -17.65
CA ASP A 509 -9.28 1.86 -16.25
C ASP A 509 -9.09 3.07 -15.32
N ARG A 510 -8.37 4.10 -15.77
CA ARG A 510 -8.11 5.35 -15.05
C ARG A 510 -7.83 6.51 -16.00
N LEU A 511 -8.12 7.75 -15.58
CA LEU A 511 -7.74 8.96 -16.32
C LEU A 511 -6.42 9.56 -15.83
N PHE A 512 -6.24 9.68 -14.52
CA PHE A 512 -5.02 10.22 -13.90
C PHE A 512 -4.27 9.09 -13.19
N PRO A 513 -2.94 9.02 -13.28
CA PRO A 513 -2.17 8.06 -12.51
C PRO A 513 -2.23 8.41 -11.03
N GLY A 514 -2.58 7.43 -10.20
CA GLY A 514 -2.66 7.55 -8.74
C GLY A 514 -2.08 6.32 -8.06
N ASP A 515 -2.60 6.05 -6.87
CA ASP A 515 -2.23 4.92 -6.04
C ASP A 515 -2.54 3.54 -6.67
N ILE A 516 -1.91 2.48 -6.16
CA ILE A 516 -2.15 1.09 -6.61
C ILE A 516 -3.59 0.65 -6.38
N GLU A 517 -4.32 1.28 -5.44
CA GLU A 517 -5.74 1.03 -5.17
C GLU A 517 -6.61 1.19 -6.45
N GLN A 518 -6.17 1.98 -7.44
CA GLN A 518 -6.84 2.10 -8.75
C GLN A 518 -6.97 0.77 -9.51
N PHE A 519 -6.10 -0.21 -9.21
CA PHE A 519 -6.00 -1.48 -9.94
C PHE A 519 -6.56 -2.67 -9.18
N LEU A 520 -6.89 -2.52 -7.89
CA LEU A 520 -7.27 -3.65 -7.07
C LEU A 520 -8.68 -4.15 -7.38
N LEU A 521 -9.57 -3.24 -7.78
CA LEU A 521 -10.97 -3.56 -8.07
C LEU A 521 -11.50 -2.77 -9.29
N PRO A 522 -12.48 -3.32 -10.02
CA PRO A 522 -13.12 -2.64 -11.14
C PRO A 522 -13.65 -1.25 -10.78
N GLY A 523 -13.46 -0.28 -11.67
CA GLY A 523 -13.98 1.09 -11.51
C GLY A 523 -13.28 1.96 -10.46
N SER A 524 -12.24 1.45 -9.78
CA SER A 524 -11.51 2.23 -8.74
C SER A 524 -10.84 3.49 -9.28
N GLY A 525 -10.50 3.53 -10.57
CA GLY A 525 -9.98 4.72 -11.25
C GLY A 525 -11.01 5.85 -11.47
N LEU A 526 -12.28 5.64 -11.14
CA LEU A 526 -13.34 6.66 -11.24
C LEU A 526 -13.54 7.46 -9.95
N GLY A 527 -13.37 6.81 -8.79
CA GLY A 527 -13.81 7.30 -7.47
C GLY A 527 -13.14 8.58 -6.97
N LEU A 528 -13.56 9.04 -5.78
CA LEU A 528 -13.12 10.31 -5.20
C LEU A 528 -11.73 10.22 -4.56
N ALA A 529 -11.36 9.12 -3.91
CA ALA A 529 -10.08 9.00 -3.21
C ALA A 529 -8.91 8.82 -4.18
N HIS A 530 -8.99 7.83 -5.06
CA HIS A 530 -7.89 7.42 -5.94
C HIS A 530 -8.18 7.67 -7.42
N GLY A 531 -9.37 8.15 -7.79
CA GLY A 531 -9.82 8.21 -9.18
C GLY A 531 -10.01 9.62 -9.73
N ALA A 532 -10.55 9.68 -10.95
CA ALA A 532 -10.74 10.92 -11.70
C ALA A 532 -11.69 11.92 -11.03
N ALA A 533 -12.73 11.46 -10.33
CA ALA A 533 -13.67 12.34 -9.63
C ALA A 533 -12.96 13.19 -8.57
N GLY A 534 -12.04 12.59 -7.80
CA GLY A 534 -11.26 13.30 -6.78
C GLY A 534 -10.38 14.40 -7.33
N VAL A 535 -9.72 14.10 -8.44
CA VAL A 535 -8.82 15.04 -9.12
C VAL A 535 -9.61 16.23 -9.67
N LEU A 536 -10.70 15.97 -10.40
CA LEU A 536 -11.53 17.03 -10.97
C LEU A 536 -12.19 17.89 -9.90
N TYR A 537 -12.63 17.27 -8.80
CA TYR A 537 -13.15 18.00 -7.64
C TYR A 537 -12.09 18.95 -7.06
N ALA A 538 -10.88 18.46 -6.78
CA ALA A 538 -9.81 19.27 -6.21
C ALA A 538 -9.41 20.44 -7.12
N LEU A 539 -9.35 20.23 -8.44
CA LEU A 539 -9.03 21.28 -9.41
C LEU A 539 -10.07 22.42 -9.39
N ASP A 540 -11.36 22.10 -9.34
CA ASP A 540 -12.41 23.12 -9.35
C ASP A 540 -12.44 23.91 -8.01
N VAL A 541 -12.51 23.21 -6.88
CA VAL A 541 -12.69 23.87 -5.56
C VAL A 541 -11.48 24.69 -5.11
N THR A 542 -10.30 24.43 -5.69
CA THR A 542 -9.08 25.22 -5.43
C THR A 542 -8.87 26.35 -6.43
N GLY A 543 -9.74 26.46 -7.44
CA GLY A 543 -9.70 27.47 -8.49
C GLY A 543 -8.64 27.23 -9.57
N ALA A 544 -8.21 25.98 -9.78
CA ALA A 544 -7.45 25.58 -10.96
C ALA A 544 -8.34 25.43 -12.22
N GLY A 545 -9.65 25.31 -12.02
CA GLY A 545 -10.67 25.43 -13.05
C GLY A 545 -11.27 24.09 -13.48
N ARG A 546 -12.16 24.18 -14.47
CA ARG A 546 -12.91 23.04 -15.03
C ARG A 546 -12.29 22.54 -16.31
N HIS A 547 -12.45 21.24 -16.57
CA HIS A 547 -11.79 20.54 -17.68
C HIS A 547 -12.81 19.66 -18.42
N PRO A 548 -13.61 20.25 -19.34
CA PRO A 548 -14.74 19.56 -19.98
C PRO A 548 -14.38 18.21 -20.63
N ASP A 549 -13.25 18.10 -21.31
CA ASP A 549 -12.84 16.83 -21.95
C ASP A 549 -12.59 15.70 -20.93
N HIS A 550 -12.08 16.04 -19.74
CA HIS A 550 -11.86 15.09 -18.65
C HIS A 550 -13.16 14.77 -17.91
N GLU A 551 -14.06 15.75 -17.80
CA GLU A 551 -15.41 15.55 -17.27
C GLU A 551 -16.21 14.61 -18.18
N ASP A 552 -16.14 14.77 -19.50
CA ASP A 552 -16.74 13.88 -20.49
C ASP A 552 -16.17 12.46 -20.42
N TRP A 553 -14.88 12.32 -20.13
CA TRP A 553 -14.28 11.01 -19.86
C TRP A 553 -14.93 10.36 -18.63
N LEU A 554 -15.08 11.11 -17.52
CA LEU A 554 -15.69 10.59 -16.29
C LEU A 554 -17.16 10.20 -16.52
N ILE A 555 -17.93 11.04 -17.22
CA ILE A 555 -19.34 10.78 -17.57
C ILE A 555 -19.48 9.47 -18.34
N ARG A 556 -18.67 9.28 -19.40
CA ARG A 556 -18.76 8.07 -20.25
C ARG A 556 -18.54 6.79 -19.44
N HIS A 557 -17.54 6.77 -18.56
CA HIS A 557 -17.21 5.57 -17.78
C HIS A 557 -18.11 5.39 -16.55
N ALA A 558 -18.73 6.45 -16.05
CA ALA A 558 -19.70 6.37 -14.95
C ALA A 558 -21.08 5.87 -15.39
N LEU A 559 -21.48 6.18 -16.63
CA LEU A 559 -22.76 5.74 -17.21
C LEU A 559 -22.74 4.28 -17.70
N ASP A 560 -21.55 3.72 -17.94
CA ASP A 560 -21.34 2.32 -18.31
C ASP A 560 -20.23 1.72 -17.44
N PRO A 561 -20.46 1.56 -16.12
CA PRO A 561 -19.42 1.12 -15.21
C PRO A 561 -19.10 -0.37 -15.41
N ALA A 562 -17.83 -0.72 -15.25
CA ALA A 562 -17.40 -2.12 -15.31
C ALA A 562 -18.15 -2.96 -14.25
N PRO A 563 -18.53 -4.22 -14.56
CA PRO A 563 -19.15 -5.10 -13.58
C PRO A 563 -18.30 -5.24 -12.30
N GLY A 564 -18.93 -5.10 -11.14
CA GLY A 564 -18.24 -5.12 -9.85
C GLY A 564 -17.66 -3.78 -9.39
N THR A 565 -17.94 -2.68 -10.10
CA THR A 565 -17.64 -1.31 -9.63
C THR A 565 -18.32 -1.05 -8.29
N ARG A 566 -17.59 -0.45 -7.35
CA ARG A 566 -18.08 -0.16 -5.99
C ARG A 566 -19.12 0.97 -5.97
N LEU A 567 -19.97 0.95 -4.94
CA LEU A 567 -21.00 1.96 -4.70
C LEU A 567 -20.54 3.08 -3.76
N GLY A 568 -19.42 2.92 -3.05
CA GLY A 568 -18.97 3.84 -2.01
C GLY A 568 -18.86 5.31 -2.40
N PHE A 569 -18.78 6.19 -1.39
CA PHE A 569 -18.61 7.62 -1.64
C PHE A 569 -17.18 7.98 -2.02
N TYR A 570 -16.18 7.44 -1.33
CA TYR A 570 -14.78 7.73 -1.66
C TYR A 570 -14.19 6.77 -2.69
N ASP A 571 -14.68 5.53 -2.78
CA ASP A 571 -14.12 4.50 -3.65
C ASP A 571 -15.11 3.96 -4.70
N GLY A 572 -16.23 4.65 -4.94
CA GLY A 572 -17.28 4.17 -5.83
C GLY A 572 -18.16 5.25 -6.48
N LEU A 573 -19.27 4.78 -7.05
CA LEU A 573 -20.15 5.58 -7.91
C LEU A 573 -20.92 6.69 -7.20
N HIS A 574 -21.19 6.59 -5.88
CA HIS A 574 -21.82 7.70 -5.16
C HIS A 574 -20.92 8.95 -5.16
N GLY A 575 -19.61 8.77 -5.01
CA GLY A 575 -18.65 9.89 -5.11
C GLY A 575 -18.61 10.49 -6.51
N VAL A 576 -18.66 9.64 -7.53
CA VAL A 576 -18.70 10.08 -8.93
C VAL A 576 -19.95 10.92 -9.20
N ALA A 577 -21.14 10.43 -8.78
CA ALA A 577 -22.38 11.18 -8.91
C ALA A 577 -22.33 12.54 -8.18
N HIS A 578 -21.75 12.58 -6.98
CA HIS A 578 -21.56 13.82 -6.24
C HIS A 578 -20.73 14.85 -7.01
N VAL A 579 -19.60 14.42 -7.56
CA VAL A 579 -18.70 15.31 -8.32
C VAL A 579 -19.33 15.75 -9.63
N LEU A 580 -20.06 14.88 -10.34
CA LEU A 580 -20.78 15.27 -11.55
C LEU A 580 -21.84 16.34 -11.24
N GLU A 581 -22.59 16.20 -10.14
CA GLU A 581 -23.55 17.21 -9.70
C GLU A 581 -22.85 18.54 -9.36
N HIS A 582 -21.75 18.48 -8.63
CA HIS A 582 -20.93 19.64 -8.27
C HIS A 582 -20.42 20.39 -9.51
N LEU A 583 -19.96 19.66 -10.53
CA LEU A 583 -19.52 20.20 -11.80
C LEU A 583 -20.70 20.58 -12.72
N GLY A 584 -21.95 20.49 -12.27
CA GLY A 584 -23.13 20.93 -13.03
C GLY A 584 -23.63 19.96 -14.09
N HIS A 585 -23.12 18.71 -14.13
CA HIS A 585 -23.61 17.61 -14.97
C HIS A 585 -24.74 16.85 -14.27
N ARG A 586 -25.80 17.58 -13.91
CA ARG A 586 -26.87 17.07 -13.03
C ARG A 586 -27.62 15.89 -13.64
N GLU A 587 -27.90 15.93 -14.95
CA GLU A 587 -28.65 14.86 -15.60
C GLU A 587 -27.88 13.54 -15.57
N GLU A 588 -26.57 13.60 -15.81
CA GLU A 588 -25.65 12.47 -15.77
C GLU A 588 -25.50 11.97 -14.32
N ALA A 589 -25.35 12.88 -13.37
CA ALA A 589 -25.24 12.56 -11.95
C ALA A 589 -26.45 11.77 -11.44
N VAL A 590 -27.67 12.17 -11.82
CA VAL A 590 -28.91 11.45 -11.46
C VAL A 590 -28.95 10.06 -12.10
N LYS A 591 -28.56 9.91 -13.37
CA LYS A 591 -28.49 8.58 -14.02
C LYS A 591 -27.53 7.63 -13.28
N VAL A 592 -26.36 8.13 -12.87
CA VAL A 592 -25.39 7.34 -12.09
C VAL A 592 -25.98 6.97 -10.72
N LEU A 593 -26.68 7.90 -10.08
CA LEU A 593 -27.34 7.64 -8.79
C LEU A 593 -28.45 6.58 -8.92
N ASP A 594 -29.25 6.63 -9.99
CA ASP A 594 -30.31 5.64 -10.27
C ASP A 594 -29.72 4.23 -10.45
N LEU A 595 -28.56 4.11 -11.12
CA LEU A 595 -27.82 2.84 -11.21
C LEU A 595 -27.47 2.31 -9.81
N CYS A 596 -26.97 3.18 -8.93
CA CYS A 596 -26.60 2.79 -7.56
C CYS A 596 -27.81 2.35 -6.72
N LEU A 597 -28.94 3.06 -6.86
CA LEU A 597 -30.18 2.75 -6.13
C LEU A 597 -30.83 1.42 -6.57
N GLY A 598 -30.48 0.92 -7.76
CA GLY A 598 -30.89 -0.39 -8.26
C GLY A 598 -30.14 -1.58 -7.64
N GLU A 599 -29.02 -1.33 -6.95
CA GLU A 599 -28.16 -2.36 -6.35
C GLU A 599 -28.51 -2.64 -4.88
N ARG A 600 -28.04 -3.79 -4.35
CA ARG A 600 -28.20 -4.13 -2.93
C ARG A 600 -27.15 -3.44 -2.07
N TRP A 601 -27.52 -2.34 -1.43
CA TRP A 601 -26.64 -1.55 -0.56
C TRP A 601 -26.74 -1.89 0.94
N GLU A 602 -27.85 -2.49 1.43
CA GLU A 602 -28.04 -2.75 2.87
C GLU A 602 -26.91 -3.57 3.55
N PRO A 603 -26.30 -4.58 2.88
CA PRO A 603 -25.21 -5.36 3.48
C PRO A 603 -23.87 -4.63 3.59
N LEU A 604 -23.74 -3.43 3.01
CA LEU A 604 -22.47 -2.70 2.99
C LEU A 604 -21.99 -2.34 4.41
N PRO A 605 -20.68 -2.09 4.60
CA PRO A 605 -20.12 -1.60 5.85
C PRO A 605 -20.74 -0.26 6.29
N LEU A 606 -20.53 0.13 7.55
CA LEU A 606 -21.07 1.39 8.08
C LEU A 606 -20.20 2.61 7.74
N ASP A 607 -18.99 2.41 7.24
CA ASP A 607 -17.98 3.44 7.11
C ASP A 607 -18.30 4.55 6.10
N LEU A 608 -17.45 5.59 6.07
CA LEU A 608 -17.59 6.72 5.17
C LEU A 608 -17.07 6.42 3.76
N LYS A 609 -16.01 5.61 3.64
CA LYS A 609 -15.28 5.40 2.38
C LYS A 609 -16.10 4.60 1.38
N GLY A 610 -16.41 3.37 1.74
CA GLY A 610 -17.13 2.39 0.92
C GLY A 610 -18.55 2.09 1.41
N GLY A 611 -18.89 2.57 2.61
CA GLY A 611 -20.06 2.16 3.36
C GLY A 611 -21.28 3.07 3.29
N LEU A 612 -22.26 2.69 4.11
CA LEU A 612 -23.57 3.30 4.24
C LEU A 612 -23.51 4.78 4.65
N SER A 613 -22.51 5.19 5.45
CA SER A 613 -22.46 6.59 5.90
C SER A 613 -22.15 7.55 4.75
N GLY A 614 -21.22 7.20 3.87
CA GLY A 614 -20.94 7.98 2.66
C GLY A 614 -22.12 7.99 1.69
N ILE A 615 -22.77 6.85 1.51
CA ILE A 615 -23.98 6.72 0.68
C ILE A 615 -25.10 7.61 1.21
N GLY A 616 -25.40 7.55 2.51
CA GLY A 616 -26.45 8.33 3.16
C GLY A 616 -26.19 9.83 3.09
N LEU A 617 -24.94 10.26 3.28
CA LEU A 617 -24.54 11.66 3.13
C LEU A 617 -24.76 12.18 1.71
N ASN A 618 -24.40 11.38 0.70
CA ASN A 618 -24.63 11.77 -0.69
C ASN A 618 -26.12 11.81 -1.04
N LEU A 619 -26.92 10.85 -0.59
CA LEU A 619 -28.37 10.86 -0.80
C LEU A 619 -29.02 12.07 -0.13
N LEU A 620 -28.57 12.45 1.07
CA LEU A 620 -29.00 13.68 1.73
C LEU A 620 -28.60 14.92 0.92
N HIS A 621 -27.40 14.97 0.36
CA HIS A 621 -26.97 16.04 -0.55
C HIS A 621 -27.91 16.18 -1.74
N PHE A 622 -28.18 15.09 -2.47
CA PHE A 622 -29.10 15.11 -3.61
C PHE A 622 -30.51 15.51 -3.21
N ALA A 623 -31.02 15.02 -2.08
CA ALA A 623 -32.32 15.42 -1.56
C ALA A 623 -32.40 16.95 -1.33
N ILE A 624 -31.32 17.57 -0.86
CA ILE A 624 -31.24 19.01 -0.61
C ILE A 624 -31.11 19.79 -1.93
N THR A 625 -30.23 19.37 -2.84
CA THR A 625 -29.93 20.13 -4.05
C THR A 625 -30.99 19.97 -5.14
N THR A 626 -31.67 18.82 -5.21
CA THR A 626 -32.69 18.53 -6.24
C THR A 626 -34.13 18.61 -5.70
N GLY A 627 -34.32 18.50 -4.39
CA GLY A 627 -35.65 18.39 -3.77
C GLY A 627 -36.28 17.00 -3.92
N ASP A 628 -35.52 15.99 -4.36
CA ASP A 628 -36.03 14.63 -4.58
C ASP A 628 -36.44 13.94 -3.26
N ALA A 629 -37.72 13.56 -3.20
CA ALA A 629 -38.29 12.84 -2.07
C ALA A 629 -37.72 11.42 -1.93
N THR A 630 -37.44 10.72 -3.03
CA THR A 630 -36.90 9.37 -3.00
C THR A 630 -35.49 9.34 -2.41
N CYS A 631 -34.63 10.29 -2.80
CA CYS A 631 -33.32 10.47 -2.20
C CYS A 631 -33.43 10.73 -0.68
N ARG A 632 -34.34 11.61 -0.27
CA ARG A 632 -34.54 11.94 1.15
C ARG A 632 -34.99 10.72 1.96
N ASP A 633 -36.01 10.02 1.49
CA ASP A 633 -36.59 8.89 2.20
C ASP A 633 -35.59 7.72 2.26
N THR A 634 -34.79 7.53 1.19
CA THR A 634 -33.70 6.54 1.18
C THR A 634 -32.57 6.92 2.12
N ALA A 635 -32.16 8.20 2.19
CA ALA A 635 -31.15 8.67 3.14
C ALA A 635 -31.58 8.40 4.59
N CYS A 636 -32.85 8.65 4.94
CA CYS A 636 -33.39 8.32 6.26
C CYS A 636 -33.32 6.81 6.52
N ARG A 637 -33.73 5.98 5.56
CA ARG A 637 -33.65 4.50 5.68
C ARG A 637 -32.22 4.01 5.87
N VAL A 638 -31.26 4.60 5.15
CA VAL A 638 -29.83 4.31 5.34
C VAL A 638 -29.42 4.63 6.78
N ALA A 639 -29.79 5.81 7.29
CA ALA A 639 -29.45 6.22 8.65
C ALA A 639 -30.07 5.32 9.72
N GLU A 640 -31.30 4.83 9.51
CA GLU A 640 -31.94 3.83 10.37
C GLU A 640 -31.11 2.53 10.42
N VAL A 641 -30.69 2.02 9.26
CA VAL A 641 -29.84 0.81 9.18
C VAL A 641 -28.49 1.03 9.87
N VAL A 642 -27.89 2.22 9.73
CA VAL A 642 -26.65 2.56 10.44
C VAL A 642 -26.88 2.60 11.94
N ALA A 643 -27.96 3.23 12.41
CA ALA A 643 -28.30 3.32 13.83
C ALA A 643 -28.52 1.94 14.46
N ASP A 644 -29.26 1.05 13.77
CA ASP A 644 -29.54 -0.30 14.23
C ASP A 644 -28.27 -1.16 14.36
N ARG A 645 -27.28 -0.94 13.48
CA ARG A 645 -26.03 -1.73 13.43
C ARG A 645 -24.88 -1.14 14.25
N LEU A 646 -24.94 0.13 14.65
CA LEU A 646 -23.84 0.83 15.32
C LEU A 646 -23.46 0.16 16.65
N GLY A 647 -24.45 -0.30 17.42
CA GLY A 647 -24.25 -0.82 18.77
C GLY A 647 -23.86 0.25 19.81
N PRO A 648 -23.65 -0.16 21.09
CA PRO A 648 -23.23 0.76 22.15
C PRO A 648 -21.76 1.21 22.04
N ALA A 649 -21.36 2.20 22.84
CA ALA A 649 -20.01 2.80 22.80
C ALA A 649 -18.87 1.81 23.11
N ASP A 650 -19.16 0.73 23.83
CA ASP A 650 -18.21 -0.33 24.21
C ASP A 650 -18.29 -1.58 23.31
N ALA A 651 -19.08 -1.54 22.23
CA ALA A 651 -19.20 -2.64 21.25
C ALA A 651 -17.93 -2.87 20.42
N VAL A 652 -16.89 -2.09 20.64
CA VAL A 652 -15.68 -2.04 19.83
C VAL A 652 -14.43 -2.30 20.69
N PRO A 653 -13.37 -2.89 20.12
CA PRO A 653 -12.11 -3.09 20.83
C PRO A 653 -11.43 -1.76 21.16
N ASP A 654 -10.40 -1.82 22.00
CA ASP A 654 -9.51 -0.71 22.36
C ASP A 654 -8.35 -0.52 21.35
N THR A 655 -8.21 -1.44 20.40
CA THR A 655 -7.23 -1.40 19.31
C THR A 655 -7.93 -1.32 17.95
N SER A 656 -7.42 -0.47 17.07
CA SER A 656 -7.83 -0.31 15.68
C SER A 656 -7.01 -1.20 14.74
N GLY A 657 -7.64 -1.80 13.73
CA GLY A 657 -6.96 -2.51 12.66
C GLY A 657 -6.35 -3.85 13.07
N GLY A 658 -5.53 -4.44 12.19
CA GLY A 658 -5.03 -5.80 12.35
C GLY A 658 -6.15 -6.83 12.18
N ALA A 659 -6.51 -7.52 13.26
CA ALA A 659 -7.67 -8.43 13.29
C ALA A 659 -8.93 -7.76 13.87
N HIS A 660 -8.95 -6.42 13.92
CA HIS A 660 -10.02 -5.63 14.49
C HIS A 660 -10.52 -4.58 13.49
N PRO A 661 -11.80 -4.17 13.58
CA PRO A 661 -12.32 -3.06 12.79
C PRO A 661 -11.48 -1.79 12.98
N ARG A 662 -11.26 -1.04 11.89
CA ARG A 662 -10.49 0.20 11.90
C ARG A 662 -11.27 1.36 12.52
N ALA A 663 -10.55 2.28 13.15
CA ALA A 663 -11.04 3.59 13.60
C ALA A 663 -10.88 4.65 12.51
N GLY A 664 -11.26 5.89 12.83
CA GLY A 664 -10.96 7.06 12.00
C GLY A 664 -12.12 7.47 11.09
N LEU A 665 -11.90 8.56 10.35
CA LEU A 665 -12.92 9.18 9.51
C LEU A 665 -13.42 8.27 8.38
N MET A 666 -12.49 7.59 7.69
CA MET A 666 -12.80 6.85 6.47
C MET A 666 -13.36 5.45 6.74
N PHE A 667 -12.93 4.82 7.84
CA PHE A 667 -13.22 3.41 8.13
C PHE A 667 -13.96 3.18 9.46
N GLY A 668 -13.83 4.11 10.41
CA GLY A 668 -14.38 3.98 11.75
C GLY A 668 -15.76 4.59 11.92
N SER A 669 -16.14 4.74 13.19
CA SER A 669 -17.46 5.22 13.61
C SER A 669 -17.63 6.74 13.42
N SER A 670 -16.56 7.47 13.13
CA SER A 670 -16.62 8.89 12.74
C SER A 670 -17.42 9.12 11.46
N GLY A 671 -17.45 8.16 10.53
CA GLY A 671 -18.32 8.20 9.35
C GLY A 671 -19.81 8.23 9.73
N PRO A 672 -20.31 7.24 10.50
CA PRO A 672 -21.65 7.26 11.08
C PRO A 672 -21.96 8.54 11.87
N ALA A 673 -21.03 9.01 12.70
CA ALA A 673 -21.21 10.25 13.46
C ALA A 673 -21.47 11.45 12.54
N LEU A 674 -20.71 11.58 11.45
CA LEU A 674 -20.87 12.63 10.46
C LEU A 674 -22.24 12.56 9.77
N LEU A 675 -22.71 11.36 9.39
CA LEU A 675 -24.05 11.17 8.83
C LEU A 675 -25.14 11.68 9.79
N PHE A 676 -25.10 11.25 11.06
CA PHE A 676 -26.09 11.65 12.05
C PHE A 676 -26.05 13.16 12.34
N LEU A 677 -24.86 13.77 12.36
CA LEU A 677 -24.70 15.22 12.51
C LEU A 677 -25.36 15.99 11.37
N ARG A 678 -25.12 15.59 10.12
CA ARG A 678 -25.72 16.26 8.94
C ARG A 678 -27.23 16.09 8.89
N LEU A 679 -27.75 14.93 9.33
CA LEU A 679 -29.18 14.74 9.48
C LEU A 679 -29.76 15.60 10.61
N TYR A 680 -29.10 15.67 11.76
CA TYR A 680 -29.51 16.52 12.90
C TYR A 680 -29.61 17.98 12.48
N GLU A 681 -28.64 18.48 11.70
CA GLU A 681 -28.64 19.86 11.23
C GLU A 681 -29.92 20.23 10.47
N ARG A 682 -30.60 19.24 9.89
CA ARG A 682 -31.86 19.40 9.15
C ARG A 682 -33.10 19.05 9.97
N SER A 683 -33.13 17.88 10.61
CA SER A 683 -34.30 17.40 11.36
C SER A 683 -34.45 18.05 12.72
N LYS A 684 -33.34 18.52 13.30
CA LYS A 684 -33.21 18.97 14.69
C LYS A 684 -33.64 17.91 15.72
N ASP A 685 -33.63 16.63 15.34
CA ASP A 685 -33.93 15.52 16.24
C ASP A 685 -32.74 15.22 17.18
N PRO A 686 -32.86 15.47 18.50
CA PRO A 686 -31.76 15.27 19.42
C PRO A 686 -31.26 13.82 19.51
N ALA A 687 -32.08 12.82 19.16
CA ALA A 687 -31.66 11.42 19.15
C ALA A 687 -30.48 11.17 18.19
N LEU A 688 -30.39 11.93 17.11
CA LEU A 688 -29.27 11.86 16.17
C LEU A 688 -27.95 12.38 16.79
N LEU A 689 -28.01 13.38 17.67
CA LEU A 689 -26.83 13.82 18.42
C LEU A 689 -26.37 12.76 19.43
N ASP A 690 -27.29 11.98 20.00
CA ASP A 690 -26.93 10.87 20.90
C ASP A 690 -26.27 9.71 20.14
N LEU A 691 -26.76 9.39 18.94
CA LEU A 691 -26.13 8.43 18.05
C LEU A 691 -24.75 8.91 17.60
N ALA A 692 -24.62 10.18 17.20
CA ALA A 692 -23.32 10.78 16.85
C ALA A 692 -22.32 10.71 18.01
N ALA A 693 -22.76 11.00 19.24
CA ALA A 693 -21.92 10.90 20.42
C ALA A 693 -21.49 9.45 20.71
N THR A 694 -22.39 8.49 20.52
CA THR A 694 -22.08 7.05 20.68
C THR A 694 -21.02 6.62 19.69
N ALA A 695 -21.18 6.98 18.43
CA ALA A 695 -20.24 6.68 17.36
C ALA A 695 -18.85 7.32 17.61
N LEU A 696 -18.80 8.59 18.05
CA LEU A 696 -17.54 9.25 18.41
C LEU A 696 -16.83 8.56 19.58
N ARG A 697 -17.57 8.13 20.62
CA ARG A 697 -16.98 7.38 21.75
C ARG A 697 -16.42 6.03 21.34
N GLN A 698 -17.00 5.36 20.35
CA GLN A 698 -16.42 4.12 19.79
C GLN A 698 -15.03 4.38 19.19
N ASP A 699 -14.84 5.46 18.45
CA ASP A 699 -13.54 5.81 17.88
C ASP A 699 -12.56 6.31 18.95
N LEU A 700 -13.02 7.10 19.93
CA LEU A 700 -12.19 7.54 21.05
C LEU A 700 -11.72 6.39 21.95
N ARG A 701 -12.53 5.33 22.11
CA ARG A 701 -12.14 4.11 22.82
C ARG A 701 -10.92 3.43 22.20
N ARG A 702 -10.69 3.62 20.90
CA ARG A 702 -9.54 3.09 20.15
C ARG A 702 -8.37 4.07 20.11
N CYS A 703 -8.43 5.17 20.85
CA CYS A 703 -7.35 6.14 20.95
C CYS A 703 -6.58 5.98 22.26
N VAL A 704 -5.30 6.36 22.24
CA VAL A 704 -4.45 6.45 23.42
C VAL A 704 -3.87 7.86 23.52
N VAL A 705 -3.71 8.34 24.75
CA VAL A 705 -3.00 9.59 25.03
C VAL A 705 -1.54 9.27 25.28
N ARG A 706 -0.65 9.84 24.48
CA ARG A 706 0.80 9.66 24.63
C ARG A 706 1.34 10.47 25.81
N GLU A 707 2.57 10.19 26.27
CA GLU A 707 3.18 10.86 27.42
C GLU A 707 3.25 12.39 27.25
N GLU A 708 3.47 12.83 26.02
CA GLU A 708 3.47 14.23 25.63
C GLU A 708 2.07 14.85 25.54
N GLY A 709 0.99 14.08 25.73
CA GLY A 709 -0.39 14.54 25.79
C GLY A 709 -1.10 14.70 24.43
N SER A 710 -0.55 14.18 23.33
CA SER A 710 -1.31 14.02 22.09
C SER A 710 -2.20 12.78 22.18
N MET A 711 -3.35 12.82 21.52
CA MET A 711 -4.24 11.67 21.37
C MET A 711 -4.17 11.14 19.94
N GLU A 712 -3.88 9.84 19.82
CA GLU A 712 -3.67 9.15 18.55
C GLU A 712 -4.41 7.81 18.54
N VAL A 713 -4.82 7.35 17.37
CA VAL A 713 -5.45 6.02 17.23
C VAL A 713 -4.42 4.94 17.55
N ASN A 714 -4.82 3.94 18.33
CA ASN A 714 -3.96 2.84 18.78
C ASN A 714 -4.13 1.62 17.87
N GLU A 715 -3.09 1.21 17.17
CA GLU A 715 -3.10 -0.04 16.39
C GLU A 715 -2.45 -1.23 17.13
N GLY A 716 -2.11 -1.06 18.41
CA GLY A 716 -1.45 -2.07 19.25
C GLY A 716 0.06 -2.20 19.03
N TRP A 717 0.56 -1.87 17.84
CA TRP A 717 2.00 -1.88 17.52
C TRP A 717 2.57 -0.49 17.18
N ARG A 718 1.71 0.47 16.84
CA ARG A 718 2.02 1.90 16.63
C ARG A 718 0.81 2.76 16.98
N THR A 719 1.00 4.08 16.96
CA THR A 719 -0.07 5.08 17.04
C THR A 719 -0.21 5.83 15.70
N MET A 720 -1.43 6.27 15.37
CA MET A 720 -1.80 6.85 14.07
C MET A 720 -2.49 8.21 14.21
N PRO A 721 -1.84 9.31 13.77
CA PRO A 721 -2.42 10.66 13.84
C PRO A 721 -3.16 11.07 12.57
N TYR A 722 -3.11 10.30 11.48
CA TYR A 722 -3.54 10.74 10.14
C TYR A 722 -5.05 10.97 9.98
N LEU A 723 -5.45 11.46 8.80
CA LEU A 723 -6.81 11.88 8.52
C LEU A 723 -7.75 10.71 8.24
N ALA A 724 -7.31 9.69 7.49
CA ALA A 724 -8.20 8.63 7.05
C ALA A 724 -8.56 7.63 8.16
N ASP A 725 -7.56 6.97 8.74
CA ASP A 725 -7.71 5.95 9.80
C ASP A 725 -7.15 6.40 11.16
N GLY A 726 -6.62 7.62 11.24
CA GLY A 726 -6.01 8.19 12.43
C GLY A 726 -6.89 9.18 13.19
N SER A 727 -6.30 9.76 14.24
CA SER A 727 -7.04 10.61 15.18
C SER A 727 -7.46 11.96 14.61
N VAL A 728 -6.74 12.52 13.64
CA VAL A 728 -7.10 13.81 13.03
C VAL A 728 -8.46 13.76 12.34
N GLY A 729 -8.79 12.65 11.68
CA GLY A 729 -10.11 12.45 11.10
C GLY A 729 -11.23 12.47 12.16
N ILE A 730 -11.00 11.82 13.31
CA ILE A 730 -11.92 11.83 14.45
C ILE A 730 -12.06 13.25 15.00
N GLY A 731 -10.95 13.97 15.14
CA GLY A 731 -10.90 15.36 15.59
C GLY A 731 -11.77 16.30 14.75
N MET A 732 -11.77 16.12 13.43
CA MET A 732 -12.61 16.95 12.55
C MET A 732 -14.11 16.80 12.85
N VAL A 733 -14.58 15.58 13.11
CA VAL A 733 -15.99 15.30 13.39
C VAL A 733 -16.36 15.68 14.83
N LEU A 734 -15.43 15.54 15.78
CA LEU A 734 -15.59 16.07 17.15
C LEU A 734 -15.80 17.59 17.15
N GLU A 735 -15.00 18.32 16.37
CA GLU A 735 -15.14 19.78 16.24
C GLU A 735 -16.52 20.17 15.69
N ASP A 736 -17.02 19.44 14.70
CA ASP A 736 -18.35 19.66 14.14
C ASP A 736 -19.47 19.35 15.14
N TYR A 737 -19.29 18.27 15.91
CA TYR A 737 -20.21 17.91 16.99
C TYR A 737 -20.28 19.01 18.07
N LEU A 738 -19.13 19.51 18.50
CA LEU A 738 -19.00 20.51 19.56
C LEU A 738 -19.62 21.87 19.18
N ALA A 739 -19.84 22.13 17.90
CA ALA A 739 -20.60 23.30 17.44
C ALA A 739 -22.09 23.22 17.83
N HIS A 740 -22.61 22.03 18.09
CA HIS A 740 -24.03 21.78 18.42
C HIS A 740 -24.26 21.43 19.88
N ARG A 741 -23.36 20.66 20.50
CA ARG A 741 -23.48 20.22 21.90
C ARG A 741 -22.13 20.19 22.62
N ALA A 742 -22.04 20.91 23.72
CA ALA A 742 -20.87 20.88 24.60
C ALA A 742 -20.74 19.51 25.29
N ASP A 743 -19.53 18.96 25.30
CA ASP A 743 -19.18 17.70 25.96
C ASP A 743 -17.71 17.78 26.39
N GLU A 744 -17.43 17.63 27.70
CA GLU A 744 -16.10 17.81 28.28
C GLU A 744 -15.09 16.79 27.75
N GLU A 745 -15.50 15.53 27.63
CA GLU A 745 -14.68 14.44 27.06
C GLU A 745 -14.26 14.79 25.63
N PHE A 746 -15.20 15.29 24.83
CA PHE A 746 -14.93 15.62 23.43
C PHE A 746 -14.08 16.88 23.27
N MET A 747 -14.24 17.87 24.14
CA MET A 747 -13.37 19.06 24.16
C MET A 747 -11.92 18.70 24.49
N GLU A 748 -11.71 17.84 25.50
CA GLU A 748 -10.38 17.34 25.86
C GLU A 748 -9.76 16.51 24.74
N ALA A 749 -10.54 15.60 24.16
CA ALA A 749 -10.10 14.77 23.03
C ALA A 749 -9.73 15.63 21.81
N ALA A 750 -10.58 16.57 21.39
CA ALA A 750 -10.31 17.46 20.27
C ALA A 750 -9.02 18.28 20.47
N ALA A 751 -8.78 18.79 21.69
CA ALA A 751 -7.54 19.50 22.02
C ALA A 751 -6.30 18.59 21.95
N ALA A 752 -6.40 17.36 22.47
CA ALA A 752 -5.31 16.38 22.43
C ALA A 752 -5.01 15.87 21.00
N ILE A 753 -6.04 15.71 20.16
CA ILE A 753 -5.90 15.35 18.75
C ILE A 753 -5.26 16.49 17.95
N ARG A 754 -5.69 17.74 18.16
CA ARG A 754 -5.06 18.90 17.53
C ARG A 754 -3.57 18.99 17.88
N LYS A 755 -3.17 18.51 19.07
CA LYS A 755 -1.76 18.41 19.46
C LYS A 755 -0.98 17.38 18.63
N ALA A 756 -1.60 16.27 18.24
CA ALA A 756 -0.99 15.25 17.37
C ALA A 756 -0.64 15.81 15.97
N ALA A 757 -1.43 16.76 15.46
CA ALA A 757 -1.20 17.42 14.17
C ALA A 757 0.00 18.40 14.16
N ARG A 758 0.72 18.54 15.28
CA ARG A 758 1.84 19.49 15.43
C ARG A 758 3.22 18.88 15.15
N ALA A 759 3.30 17.59 14.83
CA ALA A 759 4.57 16.90 14.66
C ALA A 759 5.44 17.56 13.57
N SER A 760 6.75 17.53 13.76
CA SER A 760 7.67 18.24 12.86
C SER A 760 8.09 17.44 11.63
N PHE A 761 7.75 16.15 11.60
CA PHE A 761 8.08 15.24 10.52
C PHE A 761 6.96 14.23 10.32
N TYR A 762 6.58 14.05 9.05
CA TYR A 762 5.67 13.03 8.57
C TYR A 762 6.35 12.35 7.39
N ILE A 763 6.21 11.03 7.31
CA ILE A 763 6.85 10.28 6.23
C ILE A 763 6.15 10.54 4.89
N GLU A 764 4.82 10.48 4.88
CA GLU A 764 4.01 10.69 3.68
C GLU A 764 3.52 12.15 3.52
N PRO A 765 3.38 12.65 2.28
CA PRO A 765 2.83 13.98 2.01
C PRO A 765 1.30 14.00 1.87
N GLY A 766 0.67 12.83 1.71
CA GLY A 766 -0.72 12.67 1.24
C GLY A 766 -1.78 13.34 2.13
N LEU A 767 -2.99 13.42 1.58
CA LEU A 767 -4.15 13.99 2.27
C LEU A 767 -4.70 13.04 3.32
N PHE A 768 -4.82 11.76 2.97
CA PHE A 768 -5.40 10.74 3.84
C PHE A 768 -4.39 10.33 4.91
N ASP A 769 -3.19 10.00 4.47
CA ASP A 769 -2.09 9.54 5.29
C ASP A 769 -0.89 10.45 5.05
N GLY A 770 -0.86 11.61 5.69
CA GLY A 770 0.29 12.51 5.53
C GLY A 770 0.10 13.95 6.02
N LEU A 771 1.09 14.77 5.69
CA LEU A 771 1.16 16.18 6.07
C LEU A 771 0.03 17.03 5.48
N ALA A 772 -0.45 16.74 4.26
CA ALA A 772 -1.55 17.49 3.68
C ALA A 772 -2.85 17.34 4.51
N GLY A 773 -3.11 16.16 5.08
CA GLY A 773 -4.23 15.97 6.02
C GLY A 773 -4.14 16.85 7.27
N MET A 774 -2.93 17.05 7.79
CA MET A 774 -2.67 17.92 8.95
C MET A 774 -2.94 19.39 8.62
N ILE A 775 -2.49 19.84 7.44
CA ILE A 775 -2.74 21.20 6.94
C ILE A 775 -4.24 21.42 6.77
N LEU A 776 -4.95 20.46 6.18
CA LEU A 776 -6.40 20.54 6.05
C LEU A 776 -7.06 20.71 7.43
N HIS A 777 -6.75 19.84 8.40
CA HIS A 777 -7.29 19.91 9.76
C HIS A 777 -7.05 21.24 10.45
N LEU A 778 -5.79 21.68 10.50
CA LEU A 778 -5.40 22.91 11.20
C LEU A 778 -5.94 24.17 10.51
N SER A 779 -6.29 24.10 9.23
CA SER A 779 -6.86 25.25 8.51
C SER A 779 -8.35 25.45 8.80
N ARG A 780 -9.10 24.38 9.14
CA ARG A 780 -10.57 24.42 9.33
C ARG A 780 -11.08 25.46 10.34
N PRO A 781 -10.42 25.71 11.49
CA PRO A 781 -10.91 26.69 12.47
C PRO A 781 -10.82 28.14 12.00
N HIS A 782 -10.19 28.41 10.85
CA HIS A 782 -9.95 29.75 10.34
C HIS A 782 -10.90 30.09 9.19
N PRO A 783 -11.29 31.38 9.04
CA PRO A 783 -12.01 31.83 7.86
C PRO A 783 -11.25 31.51 6.55
N PRO A 784 -11.95 31.21 5.44
CA PRO A 784 -11.31 30.86 4.17
C PRO A 784 -10.21 31.85 3.75
N GLY A 785 -9.05 31.28 3.41
CA GLY A 785 -7.88 32.03 2.94
C GLY A 785 -7.08 32.76 4.01
N THR A 786 -7.36 32.54 5.31
CA THR A 786 -6.68 33.25 6.41
C THR A 786 -5.86 32.34 7.33
N ALA A 787 -5.87 31.03 7.13
CA ALA A 787 -5.25 30.07 8.05
C ALA A 787 -3.74 30.32 8.22
N VAL A 788 -3.01 30.49 7.11
CA VAL A 788 -1.54 30.66 7.12
C VAL A 788 -1.09 31.95 7.79
N GLU A 789 -1.88 33.03 7.66
CA GLU A 789 -1.60 34.31 8.32
C GLU A 789 -1.89 34.26 9.83
N ARG A 790 -2.83 33.41 10.25
CA ARG A 790 -3.33 33.33 11.63
C ARG A 790 -2.67 32.23 12.46
N ASP A 791 -2.17 31.18 11.82
CA ASP A 791 -1.51 30.05 12.47
C ASP A 791 -0.10 29.82 11.87
N PRO A 792 0.97 30.20 12.60
CA PRO A 792 2.35 29.94 12.20
C PRO A 792 2.66 28.46 11.96
N LEU A 793 1.94 27.53 12.61
CA LEU A 793 2.12 26.10 12.41
C LEU A 793 1.65 25.66 11.01
N VAL A 794 0.52 26.19 10.54
CA VAL A 794 0.04 25.94 9.17
C VAL A 794 1.08 26.46 8.17
N ALA A 795 1.61 27.67 8.39
CA ALA A 795 2.68 28.22 7.56
C ALA A 795 3.94 27.33 7.55
N ASP A 796 4.32 26.75 8.70
CA ASP A 796 5.48 25.87 8.80
C ASP A 796 5.24 24.53 8.11
N HIS A 797 4.05 23.95 8.24
CA HIS A 797 3.66 22.74 7.53
C HIS A 797 3.64 22.92 6.01
N VAL A 798 3.18 24.07 5.51
CA VAL A 798 3.27 24.42 4.08
C VAL A 798 4.73 24.43 3.62
N ARG A 799 5.66 25.01 4.38
CA ARG A 799 7.10 24.95 4.04
C ARG A 799 7.63 23.52 4.08
N ARG A 800 7.20 22.72 5.06
CA ARG A 800 7.65 21.33 5.25
C ARG A 800 7.18 20.40 4.15
N LEU A 801 6.05 20.65 3.49
CA LEU A 801 5.62 19.90 2.31
C LEU A 801 6.67 19.91 1.19
N ALA A 802 7.51 20.94 1.11
CA ALA A 802 8.60 21.00 0.13
C ALA A 802 9.63 19.87 0.31
N ARG A 803 9.70 19.25 1.51
CA ARG A 803 10.55 18.07 1.77
C ARG A 803 10.12 16.87 0.93
N HIS A 804 8.86 16.80 0.51
CA HIS A 804 8.30 15.71 -0.29
C HIS A 804 8.14 16.06 -1.76
N ALA A 805 7.94 17.34 -2.08
CA ALA A 805 7.79 17.81 -3.44
C ALA A 805 8.98 17.40 -4.33
N CYS A 806 8.67 16.94 -5.54
CA CYS A 806 9.60 16.58 -6.61
C CYS A 806 9.29 17.41 -7.86
N LEU A 807 10.25 17.55 -8.77
CA LEU A 807 9.99 18.17 -10.08
C LEU A 807 9.68 17.12 -11.15
N LEU A 808 8.45 17.18 -11.69
CA LEU A 808 8.02 16.45 -12.88
C LEU A 808 7.97 17.42 -14.05
N ASP A 809 8.94 17.30 -14.97
CA ASP A 809 9.04 18.16 -16.16
C ASP A 809 8.97 19.67 -15.82
N GLY A 810 9.61 20.06 -14.70
CA GLY A 810 9.66 21.42 -14.18
C GLY A 810 8.46 21.85 -13.31
N GLN A 811 7.49 20.96 -13.09
CA GLN A 811 6.30 21.22 -12.27
C GLN A 811 6.34 20.46 -10.95
N LEU A 812 5.71 21.02 -9.91
CA LEU A 812 5.59 20.37 -8.60
C LEU A 812 4.71 19.12 -8.70
N ALA A 813 5.27 17.98 -8.33
CA ALA A 813 4.56 16.72 -8.18
C ALA A 813 4.89 16.07 -6.83
N PHE A 814 3.99 15.23 -6.35
CA PHE A 814 4.12 14.58 -5.05
C PHE A 814 4.11 13.06 -5.22
N PRO A 815 4.94 12.36 -4.43
CA PRO A 815 4.88 10.92 -4.37
C PRO A 815 3.56 10.47 -3.73
N GLY A 816 3.06 9.30 -4.16
CA GLY A 816 2.00 8.59 -3.45
C GLY A 816 2.54 7.79 -2.27
N GLU A 817 1.71 6.89 -1.74
CA GLU A 817 2.05 5.98 -0.63
C GLU A 817 3.40 5.26 -0.84
N GLN A 818 4.12 5.00 0.25
CA GLN A 818 5.45 4.38 0.25
C GLN A 818 6.57 5.19 -0.43
N LEU A 819 6.27 6.38 -0.96
CA LEU A 819 7.21 7.28 -1.62
C LEU A 819 7.93 6.73 -2.86
N LEU A 820 7.43 5.63 -3.47
CA LEU A 820 8.15 4.96 -4.58
C LEU A 820 7.83 5.54 -5.95
N ARG A 821 6.61 6.07 -6.15
CA ARG A 821 6.16 6.67 -7.41
C ARG A 821 5.32 7.91 -7.15
N LEU A 822 5.21 8.77 -8.16
CA LEU A 822 4.34 9.93 -8.16
C LEU A 822 2.87 9.50 -8.21
N SER A 823 2.01 10.29 -7.58
CA SER A 823 0.55 10.14 -7.61
C SER A 823 -0.11 11.49 -7.87
N MET A 824 -1.18 11.48 -8.66
CA MET A 824 -1.99 12.67 -8.95
C MET A 824 -3.33 12.66 -8.24
N ASP A 825 -3.65 11.59 -7.51
CA ASP A 825 -4.96 11.41 -6.89
C ASP A 825 -5.20 12.27 -5.63
N LEU A 826 -6.42 12.21 -5.11
CA LEU A 826 -6.86 13.01 -3.97
C LEU A 826 -6.32 12.49 -2.63
N ALA A 827 -6.25 11.17 -2.46
CA ALA A 827 -5.89 10.56 -1.19
C ALA A 827 -4.38 10.68 -0.90
N THR A 828 -3.56 10.40 -1.90
CA THR A 828 -2.11 10.18 -1.76
C THR A 828 -1.30 11.24 -2.49
N GLY A 829 -1.84 11.80 -3.56
CA GLY A 829 -1.09 12.56 -4.57
C GLY A 829 -1.31 14.06 -4.62
N GLY A 830 -0.96 14.63 -5.78
CA GLY A 830 -0.98 16.07 -6.05
C GLY A 830 -2.35 16.72 -5.85
N ALA A 831 -3.46 16.07 -6.20
CA ALA A 831 -4.80 16.63 -5.98
C ALA A 831 -5.13 16.77 -4.48
N GLY A 832 -4.68 15.83 -3.65
CA GLY A 832 -4.80 15.92 -2.19
C GLY A 832 -4.03 17.08 -1.59
N VAL A 833 -2.78 17.24 -2.03
CA VAL A 833 -1.93 18.38 -1.62
C VAL A 833 -2.54 19.69 -2.08
N LEU A 834 -3.06 19.74 -3.32
CA LEU A 834 -3.74 20.90 -3.86
C LEU A 834 -4.95 21.30 -3.00
N LEU A 835 -5.77 20.33 -2.59
CA LEU A 835 -6.92 20.56 -1.72
C LEU A 835 -6.52 21.10 -0.34
N ALA A 836 -5.50 20.52 0.28
CA ALA A 836 -5.01 20.96 1.59
C ALA A 836 -4.44 22.39 1.56
N LEU A 837 -3.64 22.72 0.55
CA LEU A 837 -3.17 24.09 0.33
C LEU A 837 -4.34 25.04 0.00
N GLY A 838 -5.33 24.56 -0.75
CA GLY A 838 -6.58 25.28 -0.99
C GLY A 838 -7.30 25.64 0.31
N ALA A 839 -7.42 24.70 1.25
CA ALA A 839 -8.02 24.95 2.56
C ALA A 839 -7.28 26.06 3.35
N ALA A 840 -5.96 26.14 3.17
CA ALA A 840 -5.12 27.11 3.85
C ALA A 840 -5.16 28.53 3.23
N PHE A 841 -5.27 28.62 1.89
CA PHE A 841 -5.07 29.87 1.13
C PHE A 841 -6.25 30.33 0.25
N HIS A 842 -7.14 29.44 -0.16
CA HIS A 842 -8.20 29.77 -1.11
C HIS A 842 -9.28 30.64 -0.46
N SER A 843 -9.73 31.68 -1.17
CA SER A 843 -10.70 32.67 -0.65
C SER A 843 -12.12 32.12 -0.51
N ARG A 844 -12.39 30.93 -1.07
CA ARG A 844 -13.62 30.17 -0.86
C ARG A 844 -13.30 28.90 -0.07
N PRO A 845 -14.27 28.34 0.67
CA PRO A 845 -14.07 27.06 1.35
C PRO A 845 -13.60 25.98 0.36
N ALA A 846 -12.44 25.38 0.65
CA ALA A 846 -11.91 24.22 -0.03
C ALA A 846 -11.62 23.16 1.03
N GLY A 847 -12.08 21.93 0.81
CA GLY A 847 -11.94 20.85 1.77
C GLY A 847 -12.64 19.60 1.28
N LEU A 848 -12.66 18.56 2.12
CA LEU A 848 -13.37 17.33 1.81
C LEU A 848 -14.90 17.52 1.87
N PRO A 849 -15.67 16.84 1.00
CA PRO A 849 -17.13 16.91 1.05
C PRO A 849 -17.68 16.59 2.44
N PHE A 850 -18.76 17.27 2.81
CA PHE A 850 -19.50 17.11 4.06
C PHE A 850 -18.76 17.50 5.34
N LEU A 851 -17.48 17.88 5.33
CA LEU A 851 -16.71 18.24 6.54
C LEU A 851 -16.67 19.75 6.84
N SER A 852 -17.72 20.47 6.47
CA SER A 852 -17.94 21.86 6.87
C SER A 852 -19.27 21.94 7.63
N PRO A 853 -19.33 22.54 8.82
CA PRO A 853 -20.60 22.80 9.45
C PRO A 853 -21.37 23.79 8.56
N ASP A 854 -22.64 23.50 8.28
CA ASP A 854 -23.58 24.46 7.67
C ASP A 854 -23.93 25.55 8.70
N LEU A 855 -22.91 26.28 9.17
CA LEU A 855 -23.11 27.51 9.90
C LEU A 855 -23.32 28.61 8.85
N PRO A 856 -24.45 29.33 8.89
CA PRO A 856 -24.61 30.51 8.05
C PRO A 856 -23.42 31.44 8.26
N ALA A 857 -22.93 32.05 7.17
CA ALA A 857 -21.74 32.92 7.13
C ALA A 857 -21.79 34.18 8.03
N HIS A 858 -22.72 34.26 8.99
CA HIS A 858 -22.93 35.37 9.89
C HIS A 858 -22.45 35.16 11.34
N ASP A 859 -21.99 33.98 11.73
CA ASP A 859 -21.56 33.71 13.13
C ASP A 859 -20.05 33.49 13.33
N PHE A 860 -19.21 34.00 12.42
CA PHE A 860 -17.83 34.31 12.82
C PHE A 860 -17.84 35.64 13.57
N PRO A 861 -17.45 35.71 14.86
CA PRO A 861 -17.27 36.98 15.54
C PRO A 861 -16.16 37.75 14.82
N VAL A 862 -16.55 38.74 14.01
CA VAL A 862 -15.65 39.77 13.49
C VAL A 862 -15.18 40.56 14.71
N PRO A 863 -13.87 40.57 15.05
CA PRO A 863 -13.37 41.47 16.07
C PRO A 863 -13.64 42.90 15.60
N THR A 864 -14.46 43.62 16.34
CA THR A 864 -14.82 45.00 16.04
C THR A 864 -13.58 45.86 16.23
N ARG A 865 -13.07 46.38 15.11
CA ARG A 865 -12.26 47.61 14.97
C ARG A 865 -11.00 47.73 15.83
N VAL A 866 -9.87 47.67 15.16
CA VAL A 866 -8.66 48.41 15.55
C VAL A 866 -8.99 49.91 15.50
N GLU A 867 -8.79 50.61 16.61
CA GLU A 867 -8.81 52.07 16.66
C GLU A 867 -7.74 52.62 15.71
N GLU A 868 -8.18 53.33 14.67
CA GLU A 868 -7.30 54.17 13.86
C GLU A 868 -6.77 55.30 14.76
N ARG A 869 -5.45 55.32 14.97
CA ARG A 869 -4.76 56.50 15.48
C ARG A 869 -4.76 57.61 14.41
N ARG A 870 -5.76 58.49 14.46
CA ARG A 870 -5.60 59.94 14.67
C ARG A 870 -6.92 60.70 14.51
#